data_AF-A0A913YWT8-F1
#
_entry.id   AF-A0A913YWT8-F1
#
_cell.length_a   1.000
_cell.length_b   1.000
_cell.length_c   1.000
_cell.angle_alpha   90.00
_cell.angle_beta   90.00
_cell.angle_gamma   90.00
#
_symmetry.space_group_name_H-M   'P 1'
#
loop_
_entity.id
_entity.type
_entity.pdbx_description
1 polymer ?
#
loop_
_entity_poly.entity_id
_entity_poly.type
_entity_poly.pdbx_seq_one_letter_code
_entity_poly.pdbx_strand_id
1 'polypeptide(L)'
;MLARGLLVLVSIAAFFSEPARSQQGTDLTILPGARGTAVVEATVSKIDRLTALNTDLRANYRFIRRIAWVETADGTASITYDCDMYHGGIWRVDRSVYDITFGLYNNPSYASIFNDIQQILGINWSRSTWRDCRKPLYSAVAARLYFHSLSPHFIIPGGLNNQASLWRVGYHDQPTGTVENFIRKVRALESEECVQDIDLVFVLDSSGSVGSTDFEQTKNFVSNVVDNFNISAHETRVVYTCHIESTGKSNECGVQTECEVGDILEFLAQVSVNVVKTVDNVLNLPNEIFEKSDDDAAGRILQTFETQLTYIQENLTIDNLSNLAVDVVVLGPDLDTDSGISYASIPRGGFLDDTLQNNEGQLSSVTEPRDDAEAFIGLPGEALKLDDEQGSRINLPVVFAVYQTSKLFQLATPESLSFPDGRQLLVNSRIVSAIVGDRDQIIENLMSPVVASFISLDTSLTGESICVFWDTAASNWSTEGCSQSTVNPGQRPVACDCNHLTNFAILLSYYGDIDNFALDIISKVGCAVSIGALLLTIMACLVHGELRNNPAKKSVINLCVSLLALYAVFLAGIEQAQSPVTCVIMGALIHYFFLTSVCWASAEALNLFYLLVITRRGLMTGYLLKMLLFCWGLPMVIVACTFVVPYLVTGQWELEDEYCFLTPGNALYFCVLLPVGMMLLFNVFIFILLVRRLVCQRIESSVTRRETHLDASIRHGRLMLPISLLLGATWLVGFLAVEDATYFFQWIFAVLNSLLGLAIFLLFIVGKKTGRKGLGKLICVDQIRKMTSTQSSSAIRGSTPHGVDVAST
;
A
#
# COMPACT_ATOMS: atom_id res chain seq x y z
N MET A 1 -27.76 6.03 28.33
CA MET A 1 -26.78 6.64 29.25
C MET A 1 -25.31 6.35 28.89
N LEU A 2 -25.01 5.32 28.08
CA LEU A 2 -23.67 5.01 27.58
C LEU A 2 -23.10 6.03 26.56
N ALA A 3 -23.95 6.66 25.73
CA ALA A 3 -23.53 7.68 24.76
C ALA A 3 -22.95 8.98 25.38
N ARG A 4 -23.31 9.30 26.63
CA ARG A 4 -22.77 10.48 27.34
C ARG A 4 -21.43 10.22 28.02
N GLY A 5 -21.09 8.95 28.28
CA GLY A 5 -19.75 8.55 28.76
C GLY A 5 -18.72 8.56 27.64
N LEU A 6 -19.13 8.15 26.43
CA LEU A 6 -18.29 8.16 25.23
C LEU A 6 -17.87 9.59 24.84
N LEU A 7 -18.78 10.57 24.96
CA LEU A 7 -18.50 11.98 24.71
C LEU A 7 -17.47 12.58 25.68
N VAL A 8 -17.39 12.11 26.93
CA VAL A 8 -16.41 12.61 27.91
C VAL A 8 -15.02 12.03 27.65
N LEU A 9 -14.91 10.77 27.19
CA LEU A 9 -13.63 10.16 26.82
C LEU A 9 -13.08 10.71 25.50
N VAL A 10 -13.94 10.94 24.50
CA VAL A 10 -13.57 11.63 23.25
C VAL A 10 -13.14 13.08 23.53
N SER A 11 -13.78 13.76 24.49
CA SER A 11 -13.40 15.11 24.90
C SER A 11 -12.06 15.18 25.64
N ILE A 12 -11.64 14.11 26.33
CA ILE A 12 -10.34 14.05 27.03
C ILE A 12 -9.23 13.67 26.06
N ALA A 13 -9.48 12.77 25.10
CA ALA A 13 -8.53 12.48 24.02
C ALA A 13 -8.31 13.71 23.12
N ALA A 14 -9.37 14.47 22.82
CA ALA A 14 -9.28 15.75 22.10
C ALA A 14 -8.61 16.88 22.92
N PHE A 15 -8.45 16.73 24.24
CA PHE A 15 -7.76 17.69 25.10
C PHE A 15 -6.24 17.43 25.23
N PHE A 16 -5.75 16.25 24.82
CA PHE A 16 -4.34 15.87 24.91
C PHE A 16 -3.64 15.68 23.57
N SER A 17 -4.38 15.68 22.46
CA SER A 17 -3.80 16.04 21.17
C SER A 17 -3.78 17.56 21.08
N GLU A 18 -2.65 18.20 21.38
CA GLU A 18 -2.33 19.40 20.61
C GLU A 18 -2.30 18.94 19.14
N PRO A 19 -3.17 19.46 18.26
CA PRO A 19 -2.80 19.43 16.87
C PRO A 19 -1.49 20.22 16.83
N ALA A 20 -0.41 19.59 16.37
CA ALA A 20 0.60 20.35 15.66
C ALA A 20 -0.21 21.27 14.75
N ARG A 21 -0.12 22.57 15.02
CA ARG A 21 -0.81 23.60 14.26
C ARG A 21 -0.28 23.42 12.85
N SER A 22 -0.97 22.61 12.04
CA SER A 22 -0.89 22.75 10.61
C SER A 22 -1.21 24.22 10.44
N GLN A 23 -0.23 24.97 9.95
CA GLN A 23 -0.54 26.23 9.34
C GLN A 23 -1.64 25.88 8.35
N GLN A 24 -2.88 26.25 8.69
CA GLN A 24 -4.00 26.14 7.77
C GLN A 24 -3.50 26.91 6.56
N GLY A 25 -3.10 26.19 5.52
CA GLY A 25 -2.48 26.77 4.34
C GLY A 25 -3.43 27.84 3.87
N THR A 26 -3.03 29.09 4.02
CA THR A 26 -3.91 30.19 3.65
C THR A 26 -4.02 30.10 2.15
N ASP A 27 -5.21 29.82 1.63
CA ASP A 27 -5.41 29.68 0.20
C ASP A 27 -5.15 31.04 -0.47
N LEU A 28 -3.94 31.19 -1.00
CA LEU A 28 -3.49 32.42 -1.61
C LEU A 28 -4.26 32.72 -2.91
N THR A 29 -4.92 31.74 -3.52
CA THR A 29 -5.66 31.93 -4.79
C THR A 29 -6.91 32.81 -4.61
N ILE A 30 -7.45 32.88 -3.39
CA ILE A 30 -8.63 33.70 -3.05
C ILE A 30 -8.28 34.97 -2.27
N LEU A 31 -7.01 35.18 -1.95
CA LEU A 31 -6.54 36.36 -1.22
C LEU A 31 -6.26 37.52 -2.20
N PRO A 32 -6.88 38.69 -2.02
CA PRO A 32 -6.61 39.85 -2.87
C PRO A 32 -5.13 40.26 -2.81
N GLY A 33 -4.49 40.45 -3.97
CA GLY A 33 -3.09 40.89 -4.05
C GLY A 33 -2.04 39.78 -3.90
N ALA A 34 -2.45 38.52 -3.78
CA ALA A 34 -1.53 37.39 -3.81
C ALA A 34 -0.85 37.27 -5.19
N ARG A 35 0.43 36.92 -5.19
CA ARG A 35 1.31 36.89 -6.36
C ARG A 35 2.37 35.80 -6.24
N GLY A 36 3.01 35.46 -7.35
CA GLY A 36 4.09 34.48 -7.45
C GLY A 36 3.66 33.22 -8.20
N THR A 37 4.65 32.52 -8.75
CA THR A 37 4.45 31.33 -9.59
C THR A 37 3.59 30.26 -8.94
N ALA A 38 3.84 29.93 -7.66
CA ALA A 38 3.04 28.93 -6.93
C ALA A 38 1.55 29.30 -6.83
N VAL A 39 1.20 30.59 -6.75
CA VAL A 39 -0.19 31.07 -6.70
C VAL A 39 -0.85 30.91 -8.07
N VAL A 40 -0.10 31.21 -9.14
CA VAL A 40 -0.55 31.05 -10.53
C VAL A 40 -0.77 29.58 -10.86
N GLU A 41 0.19 28.70 -10.57
CA GLU A 41 0.05 27.25 -10.82
C GLU A 41 -1.14 26.66 -10.06
N ALA A 42 -1.31 27.01 -8.77
CA ALA A 42 -2.45 26.56 -7.98
C ALA A 42 -3.79 27.08 -8.52
N THR A 43 -3.81 28.30 -9.09
CA THR A 43 -5.01 28.90 -9.69
C THR A 43 -5.36 28.25 -11.03
N VAL A 44 -4.36 28.00 -11.89
CA VAL A 44 -4.53 27.30 -13.18
C VAL A 44 -5.03 25.88 -12.93
N SER A 45 -4.39 25.13 -12.03
CA SER A 45 -4.81 23.77 -11.66
C SER A 45 -6.26 23.69 -11.15
N LYS A 46 -6.74 24.71 -10.43
CA LYS A 46 -8.15 24.78 -10.00
C LYS A 46 -9.11 25.01 -11.16
N ILE A 47 -8.74 25.87 -12.11
CA ILE A 47 -9.57 26.17 -13.28
C ILE A 47 -9.63 24.98 -14.23
N ASP A 48 -8.54 24.21 -14.35
CA ASP A 48 -8.49 23.01 -15.18
C ASP A 48 -9.51 21.94 -14.77
N ARG A 49 -9.99 21.97 -13.51
CA ARG A 49 -11.06 21.09 -13.02
C ARG A 49 -12.45 21.43 -13.56
N LEU A 50 -12.63 22.59 -14.20
CA LEU A 50 -13.89 23.00 -14.81
C LEU A 50 -14.05 22.38 -16.21
N THR A 51 -14.56 21.16 -16.27
CA THR A 51 -14.68 20.38 -17.52
C THR A 51 -15.59 21.06 -18.56
N ALA A 52 -16.67 21.74 -18.14
CA ALA A 52 -17.51 22.51 -19.07
C ALA A 52 -16.80 23.73 -19.68
N LEU A 53 -15.78 24.27 -19.00
CA LEU A 53 -14.98 25.41 -19.47
C LEU A 53 -13.74 24.96 -20.27
N ASN A 54 -13.30 23.70 -20.09
CA ASN A 54 -12.10 23.12 -20.68
C ASN A 54 -12.43 21.83 -21.46
N THR A 55 -13.20 21.98 -22.54
CA THR A 55 -13.66 20.88 -23.40
C THR A 55 -12.54 20.13 -24.13
N ASP A 56 -11.35 20.73 -24.26
CA ASP A 56 -10.13 20.07 -24.75
C ASP A 56 -8.97 20.34 -23.77
N LEU A 57 -8.59 19.33 -22.99
CA LEU A 57 -7.53 19.46 -21.98
C LEU A 57 -6.12 19.60 -22.60
N ARG A 58 -5.90 19.20 -23.87
CA ARG A 58 -4.55 19.11 -24.47
C ARG A 58 -4.03 20.41 -25.09
N ALA A 59 -4.90 21.23 -25.70
CA ALA A 59 -4.48 22.51 -26.30
C ALA A 59 -4.42 23.69 -25.29
N ASN A 60 -5.13 23.55 -24.16
CA ASN A 60 -5.47 24.66 -23.26
C ASN A 60 -4.55 24.77 -22.02
N TYR A 61 -3.83 23.70 -21.64
CA TYR A 61 -3.24 23.56 -20.30
C TYR A 61 -2.11 24.56 -19.95
N ARG A 62 -1.47 25.20 -20.95
CA ARG A 62 -0.44 26.23 -20.69
C ARG A 62 -0.83 27.63 -21.14
N PHE A 63 -1.95 27.85 -21.82
CA PHE A 63 -2.25 29.19 -22.38
C PHE A 63 -2.54 30.22 -21.29
N ILE A 64 -3.43 29.91 -20.34
CA ILE A 64 -3.74 30.79 -19.20
C ILE A 64 -2.47 31.01 -18.35
N ARG A 65 -1.63 30.00 -18.19
CA ARG A 65 -0.33 30.08 -17.50
C ARG A 65 0.65 31.04 -18.19
N ARG A 66 0.76 30.97 -19.52
CA ARG A 66 1.62 31.84 -20.35
C ARG A 66 1.17 33.31 -20.25
N ILE A 67 -0.13 33.57 -20.23
CA ILE A 67 -0.67 34.93 -20.09
C ILE A 67 -0.27 35.54 -18.74
N ALA A 68 -0.38 34.80 -17.63
CA ALA A 68 0.02 35.28 -16.31
C ALA A 68 1.50 35.73 -16.28
N TRP A 69 2.37 34.98 -16.97
CA TRP A 69 3.79 35.34 -17.10
C TRP A 69 3.99 36.58 -17.99
N VAL A 70 3.35 36.61 -19.16
CA VAL A 70 3.53 37.70 -20.13
C VAL A 70 3.00 39.04 -19.60
N GLU A 71 1.84 39.03 -18.95
CA GLU A 71 1.16 40.24 -18.47
C GLU A 71 1.82 40.81 -17.22
N THR A 72 2.16 39.96 -16.24
CA THR A 72 2.53 40.45 -14.90
C THR A 72 3.71 39.72 -14.27
N ALA A 73 4.37 38.82 -15.00
CA ALA A 73 5.41 37.94 -14.45
C ALA A 73 4.91 37.23 -13.18
N ASP A 74 3.78 36.52 -13.31
CA ASP A 74 3.09 35.83 -12.21
C ASP A 74 2.65 36.78 -11.07
N GLY A 75 2.30 38.02 -11.42
CA GLY A 75 1.85 39.05 -10.47
C GLY A 75 2.98 39.78 -9.73
N THR A 76 4.24 39.57 -10.10
CA THR A 76 5.41 40.23 -9.48
C THR A 76 5.71 41.61 -10.05
N ALA A 77 5.20 41.94 -11.24
CA ALA A 77 5.33 43.28 -11.82
C ALA A 77 4.68 44.34 -10.91
N SER A 78 5.34 45.49 -10.72
CA SER A 78 4.85 46.58 -9.85
C SER A 78 3.43 47.02 -10.21
N ILE A 79 3.12 47.06 -11.50
CA ILE A 79 1.84 47.49 -12.07
C ILE A 79 0.66 46.54 -11.79
N THR A 80 0.88 45.33 -11.27
CA THR A 80 -0.16 44.28 -11.12
C THR A 80 -1.29 44.72 -10.17
N TYR A 81 -0.94 45.37 -9.06
CA TYR A 81 -1.88 45.78 -8.01
C TYR A 81 -1.74 47.26 -7.59
N ASP A 82 -0.91 48.04 -8.31
CA ASP A 82 -0.43 49.38 -7.91
C ASP A 82 -1.53 50.46 -7.90
N CYS A 83 -2.56 50.33 -8.74
CA CYS A 83 -3.61 51.33 -8.86
C CYS A 83 -4.90 50.88 -8.17
N ASP A 84 -5.39 51.65 -7.18
CA ASP A 84 -6.69 51.40 -6.54
C ASP A 84 -7.88 51.47 -7.51
N MET A 85 -7.68 52.05 -8.69
CA MET A 85 -8.67 52.14 -9.77
C MET A 85 -8.62 50.95 -10.74
N TYR A 86 -7.62 50.07 -10.66
CA TYR A 86 -7.49 48.89 -11.52
C TYR A 86 -7.58 47.60 -10.71
N HIS A 87 -8.42 46.68 -11.18
CA HIS A 87 -8.74 45.45 -10.46
C HIS A 87 -8.48 44.17 -11.25
N GLY A 88 -7.86 44.24 -12.44
CA GLY A 88 -7.68 43.10 -13.35
C GLY A 88 -6.75 41.98 -12.88
N GLY A 89 -6.02 42.17 -11.77
CA GLY A 89 -5.20 41.13 -11.14
C GLY A 89 -4.04 40.62 -12.00
N ILE A 90 -3.59 39.38 -11.72
CA ILE A 90 -2.44 38.75 -12.39
C ILE A 90 -2.65 38.63 -13.91
N TRP A 91 -3.87 38.35 -14.35
CA TRP A 91 -4.22 38.21 -15.76
C TRP A 91 -4.60 39.53 -16.44
N ARG A 92 -4.56 40.68 -15.74
CA ARG A 92 -4.92 42.00 -16.28
C ARG A 92 -6.26 42.02 -17.05
N VAL A 93 -7.30 41.51 -16.40
CA VAL A 93 -8.67 41.56 -16.92
C VAL A 93 -9.19 43.00 -16.89
N ASP A 94 -9.32 43.63 -18.05
CA ASP A 94 -9.89 44.97 -18.17
C ASP A 94 -11.39 45.00 -17.83
N ARG A 95 -11.90 46.19 -17.48
CA ARG A 95 -13.29 46.35 -17.05
C ARG A 95 -14.28 45.90 -18.14
N SER A 96 -14.01 46.25 -19.39
CA SER A 96 -14.82 45.84 -20.55
C SER A 96 -14.84 44.33 -20.74
N VAL A 97 -13.69 43.67 -20.57
CA VAL A 97 -13.56 42.20 -20.64
C VAL A 97 -14.37 41.54 -19.52
N TYR A 98 -14.27 42.06 -18.30
CA TYR A 98 -15.06 41.55 -17.18
C TYR A 98 -16.57 41.71 -17.42
N ASP A 99 -17.03 42.87 -17.87
CA ASP A 99 -18.45 43.14 -18.10
C ASP A 99 -19.04 42.20 -19.17
N ILE A 100 -18.25 41.82 -20.20
CA ILE A 100 -18.63 40.78 -21.17
C ILE A 100 -18.84 39.43 -20.47
N THR A 101 -17.88 38.99 -19.63
CA THR A 101 -17.99 37.71 -18.92
C THR A 101 -19.13 37.67 -17.90
N PHE A 102 -19.46 38.81 -17.29
CA PHE A 102 -20.59 38.94 -16.39
C PHE A 102 -21.92 38.84 -17.14
N GLY A 103 -21.99 39.38 -18.36
CA GLY A 103 -23.14 39.23 -19.25
C GLY A 103 -23.46 37.79 -19.65
N LEU A 104 -22.44 36.92 -19.75
CA LEU A 104 -22.59 35.50 -20.09
C LEU A 104 -23.41 34.72 -19.05
N TYR A 105 -23.42 35.14 -17.78
CA TYR A 105 -24.18 34.47 -16.72
C TYR A 105 -25.68 34.39 -17.04
N ASN A 106 -26.22 35.39 -17.73
CA ASN A 106 -27.63 35.43 -18.11
C ASN A 106 -27.93 34.67 -19.41
N ASN A 107 -26.92 34.10 -20.07
CA ASN A 107 -27.08 33.34 -21.30
C ASN A 107 -27.24 31.84 -20.99
N PRO A 108 -28.37 31.20 -21.38
CA PRO A 108 -28.62 29.78 -21.11
C PRO A 108 -27.54 28.84 -21.64
N SER A 109 -26.84 29.22 -22.72
CA SER A 109 -25.79 28.41 -23.35
C SER A 109 -24.57 28.19 -22.44
N TYR A 110 -24.37 29.05 -21.43
CA TYR A 110 -23.25 29.00 -20.49
C TYR A 110 -23.68 28.51 -19.09
N ALA A 111 -24.93 28.06 -18.93
CA ALA A 111 -25.48 27.67 -17.63
C ALA A 111 -24.71 26.50 -16.98
N SER A 112 -24.24 25.53 -17.77
CA SER A 112 -23.40 24.43 -17.29
C SER A 112 -22.07 24.93 -16.71
N ILE A 113 -21.42 25.86 -17.40
CA ILE A 113 -20.14 26.46 -16.98
C ILE A 113 -20.27 27.20 -15.65
N PHE A 114 -21.33 28.00 -15.48
CA PHE A 114 -21.54 28.73 -14.23
C PHE A 114 -21.97 27.83 -13.06
N ASN A 115 -22.66 26.73 -13.34
CA ASN A 115 -22.94 25.70 -12.33
C ASN A 115 -21.62 25.04 -11.85
N ASP A 116 -20.73 24.67 -12.76
CA ASP A 116 -19.41 24.10 -12.42
C ASP A 116 -18.56 25.08 -11.60
N ILE A 117 -18.51 26.36 -11.99
CA ILE A 117 -17.80 27.40 -11.23
C ILE A 117 -18.34 27.51 -9.79
N GLN A 118 -19.65 27.38 -9.60
CA GLN A 118 -20.25 27.44 -8.27
C GLN A 118 -19.98 26.15 -7.46
N GLN A 119 -20.10 24.97 -8.08
CA GLN A 119 -19.94 23.69 -7.39
C GLN A 119 -18.47 23.36 -7.07
N ILE A 120 -17.57 23.60 -8.01
CA ILE A 120 -16.16 23.17 -7.94
C ILE A 120 -15.29 24.24 -7.28
N LEU A 121 -15.51 25.52 -7.61
CA LEU A 121 -14.68 26.62 -7.08
C LEU A 121 -15.35 27.38 -5.93
N GLY A 122 -16.63 27.11 -5.63
CA GLY A 122 -17.37 27.83 -4.59
C GLY A 122 -17.61 29.31 -4.93
N ILE A 123 -17.45 29.71 -6.20
CA ILE A 123 -17.57 31.11 -6.63
C ILE A 123 -18.99 31.38 -7.10
N ASN A 124 -19.67 32.31 -6.45
CA ASN A 124 -20.95 32.83 -6.93
C ASN A 124 -20.71 33.99 -7.91
N TRP A 125 -20.69 33.68 -9.21
CA TRP A 125 -20.38 34.67 -10.26
C TRP A 125 -21.41 35.81 -10.32
N SER A 126 -22.70 35.53 -10.06
CA SER A 126 -23.77 36.54 -10.07
C SER A 126 -23.58 37.67 -9.05
N ARG A 127 -22.82 37.42 -7.97
CA ARG A 127 -22.52 38.38 -6.91
C ARG A 127 -21.11 38.98 -7.02
N SER A 128 -20.34 38.57 -8.02
CA SER A 128 -18.97 39.03 -8.21
C SER A 128 -18.94 40.44 -8.79
N THR A 129 -17.93 41.21 -8.41
CA THR A 129 -17.65 42.54 -8.97
C THR A 129 -16.27 42.56 -9.62
N TRP A 130 -16.01 43.52 -10.51
CA TRP A 130 -14.67 43.66 -11.09
C TRP A 130 -13.57 43.82 -10.03
N ARG A 131 -13.90 44.34 -8.84
CA ARG A 131 -12.98 44.43 -7.70
C ARG A 131 -12.51 43.06 -7.18
N ASP A 132 -13.32 42.03 -7.34
CA ASP A 132 -12.95 40.66 -6.96
C ASP A 132 -11.85 40.08 -7.84
N CYS A 133 -11.63 40.60 -9.05
CA CYS A 133 -10.51 40.20 -9.91
C CYS A 133 -9.13 40.54 -9.32
N ARG A 134 -9.06 41.30 -8.21
CA ARG A 134 -7.82 41.40 -7.42
C ARG A 134 -7.42 40.07 -6.77
N LYS A 135 -8.33 39.10 -6.68
CA LYS A 135 -8.06 37.72 -6.26
C LYS A 135 -7.63 36.90 -7.49
N PRO A 136 -6.50 36.17 -7.44
CA PRO A 136 -5.98 35.40 -8.57
C PRO A 136 -7.02 34.51 -9.25
N LEU A 137 -7.80 33.75 -8.47
CA LEU A 137 -8.80 32.82 -8.99
C LEU A 137 -9.92 33.52 -9.78
N TYR A 138 -10.37 34.69 -9.32
CA TYR A 138 -11.42 35.46 -10.02
C TYR A 138 -10.89 36.07 -11.32
N SER A 139 -9.66 36.62 -11.32
CA SER A 139 -9.06 37.14 -12.55
C SER A 139 -8.82 36.04 -13.59
N ALA A 140 -8.41 34.85 -13.19
CA ALA A 140 -8.15 33.75 -14.11
C ALA A 140 -9.45 33.16 -14.69
N VAL A 141 -10.51 33.01 -13.89
CA VAL A 141 -11.83 32.58 -14.38
C VAL A 141 -12.39 33.59 -15.38
N ALA A 142 -12.31 34.90 -15.08
CA ALA A 142 -12.74 35.94 -16.02
C ALA A 142 -11.93 35.91 -17.33
N ALA A 143 -10.61 35.76 -17.26
CA ALA A 143 -9.77 35.62 -18.45
C ALA A 143 -10.19 34.43 -19.31
N ARG A 144 -10.40 33.27 -18.68
CA ARG A 144 -10.76 32.03 -19.37
C ARG A 144 -12.16 32.09 -20.00
N LEU A 145 -13.16 32.59 -19.26
CA LEU A 145 -14.52 32.82 -19.77
C LEU A 145 -14.53 33.74 -20.98
N TYR A 146 -13.70 34.78 -20.97
CA TYR A 146 -13.61 35.70 -22.07
C TYR A 146 -13.07 35.04 -23.35
N PHE A 147 -11.97 34.28 -23.27
CA PHE A 147 -11.47 33.55 -24.44
C PHE A 147 -12.48 32.51 -24.95
N HIS A 148 -13.23 31.89 -24.05
CA HIS A 148 -14.32 30.99 -24.45
C HIS A 148 -15.45 31.74 -25.18
N SER A 149 -15.74 33.00 -24.78
CA SER A 149 -16.75 33.84 -25.44
C SER A 149 -16.36 34.34 -26.83
N LEU A 150 -15.06 34.48 -27.10
CA LEU A 150 -14.56 34.93 -28.40
C LEU A 150 -14.77 33.88 -29.50
N SER A 151 -14.92 32.60 -29.16
CA SER A 151 -15.30 31.56 -30.10
C SER A 151 -15.95 30.36 -29.40
N PRO A 152 -17.29 30.23 -29.44
CA PRO A 152 -18.04 29.20 -28.71
C PRO A 152 -17.70 27.75 -29.11
N HIS A 153 -17.00 27.54 -30.23
CA HIS A 153 -16.65 26.22 -30.78
C HIS A 153 -15.18 26.07 -31.19
N PHE A 154 -14.28 26.99 -30.83
CA PHE A 154 -12.88 26.93 -31.27
C PHE A 154 -11.92 26.73 -30.10
N ILE A 155 -11.17 25.63 -30.21
CA ILE A 155 -10.06 25.22 -29.37
C ILE A 155 -9.02 26.35 -29.35
N ILE A 156 -8.40 26.66 -28.20
CA ILE A 156 -7.28 27.62 -28.18
C ILE A 156 -6.23 27.10 -29.19
N PRO A 157 -5.83 27.90 -30.19
CA PRO A 157 -5.02 27.38 -31.28
C PRO A 157 -3.69 26.83 -30.74
N GLY A 158 -3.28 25.68 -31.28
CA GLY A 158 -1.99 25.08 -31.03
C GLY A 158 -0.85 25.94 -31.57
N GLY A 159 0.32 25.85 -30.93
CA GLY A 159 1.52 26.58 -31.33
C GLY A 159 1.64 27.99 -30.74
N LEU A 160 2.87 28.35 -30.36
CA LEU A 160 3.16 29.58 -29.62
C LEU A 160 2.81 30.86 -30.41
N ASN A 161 3.01 30.86 -31.73
CA ASN A 161 2.74 32.02 -32.60
C ASN A 161 1.24 32.33 -32.71
N ASN A 162 0.41 31.29 -32.82
CA ASN A 162 -1.04 31.45 -32.92
C ASN A 162 -1.64 31.93 -31.61
N GLN A 163 -1.15 31.40 -30.48
CA GLN A 163 -1.53 31.87 -29.15
C GLN A 163 -1.13 33.32 -28.89
N ALA A 164 0.08 33.71 -29.31
CA ALA A 164 0.54 35.09 -29.23
C ALA A 164 -0.34 36.05 -30.07
N SER A 165 -0.80 35.59 -31.22
CA SER A 165 -1.69 36.37 -32.10
C SER A 165 -3.10 36.50 -31.51
N LEU A 166 -3.65 35.41 -30.96
CA LEU A 166 -4.94 35.43 -30.26
C LEU A 166 -4.92 36.34 -29.03
N TRP A 167 -3.85 36.28 -28.22
CA TRP A 167 -3.66 37.18 -27.08
C TRP A 167 -3.62 38.64 -27.53
N ARG A 168 -2.87 38.95 -28.61
CA ARG A 168 -2.73 40.32 -29.11
C ARG A 168 -4.04 40.89 -29.66
N VAL A 169 -4.77 40.13 -30.47
CA VAL A 169 -5.99 40.61 -31.14
C VAL A 169 -7.20 40.55 -30.22
N GLY A 170 -7.29 39.52 -29.38
CA GLY A 170 -8.46 39.25 -28.56
C GLY A 170 -8.41 39.88 -27.18
N TYR A 171 -7.23 39.98 -26.54
CA TYR A 171 -7.15 40.20 -25.09
C TYR A 171 -6.39 41.45 -24.67
N HIS A 172 -5.46 41.94 -25.51
CA HIS A 172 -4.55 43.03 -25.15
C HIS A 172 -4.53 44.16 -26.19
N ASP A 173 -5.26 45.25 -25.93
CA ASP A 173 -5.38 46.40 -26.85
C ASP A 173 -4.39 47.55 -26.56
N GLN A 174 -3.33 47.33 -25.75
CA GLN A 174 -2.31 48.37 -25.48
C GLN A 174 -1.20 48.40 -26.55
N PRO A 175 -0.59 49.56 -26.83
CA PRO A 175 0.40 49.73 -27.89
C PRO A 175 1.79 49.11 -27.63
N THR A 176 2.05 48.51 -26.46
CA THR A 176 3.37 48.01 -26.03
C THR A 176 3.55 46.48 -26.12
N GLY A 177 2.47 45.73 -26.34
CA GLY A 177 2.51 44.28 -26.53
C GLY A 177 2.64 43.92 -28.01
N THR A 178 3.76 43.36 -28.45
CA THR A 178 3.86 42.74 -29.77
C THR A 178 3.84 41.21 -29.65
N VAL A 179 3.47 40.53 -30.74
CA VAL A 179 3.47 39.06 -30.82
C VAL A 179 4.88 38.51 -30.50
N GLU A 180 5.92 39.19 -30.95
CA GLU A 180 7.32 38.84 -30.66
C GLU A 180 7.67 39.02 -29.18
N ASN A 181 7.08 40.00 -28.50
CA ASN A 181 7.27 40.20 -27.07
C ASN A 181 6.65 39.06 -26.26
N PHE A 182 5.45 38.61 -26.65
CA PHE A 182 4.81 37.45 -26.06
C PHE A 182 5.68 36.19 -26.24
N ILE A 183 6.07 35.89 -27.48
CA ILE A 183 6.89 34.70 -27.81
C ILE A 183 8.21 34.71 -27.02
N ARG A 184 8.92 35.84 -26.98
CA ARG A 184 10.19 35.96 -26.28
C ARG A 184 10.04 35.71 -24.78
N LYS A 185 9.03 36.30 -24.14
CA LYS A 185 8.77 36.12 -22.71
C LYS A 185 8.39 34.67 -22.39
N VAL A 186 7.57 34.03 -23.22
CA VAL A 186 7.17 32.63 -23.04
C VAL A 186 8.35 31.68 -23.27
N ARG A 187 9.18 31.90 -24.28
CA ARG A 187 10.40 31.09 -24.48
C ARG A 187 11.37 31.19 -23.30
N ALA A 188 11.44 32.34 -22.63
CA ALA A 188 12.23 32.49 -21.41
C ALA A 188 11.60 31.80 -20.17
N LEU A 189 10.29 31.56 -20.17
CA LEU A 189 9.60 30.73 -19.17
C LEU A 189 9.84 29.24 -19.43
N GLU A 190 9.85 28.85 -20.71
CA GLU A 190 9.95 27.47 -21.18
C GLU A 190 11.40 27.06 -21.49
N SER A 191 12.40 27.92 -21.26
CA SER A 191 13.82 27.64 -21.53
C SER A 191 14.50 26.74 -20.48
N GLU A 192 13.75 26.20 -19.53
CA GLU A 192 14.17 25.10 -18.65
C GLU A 192 13.49 23.79 -19.06
N GLU A 193 13.59 23.34 -20.32
CA GLU A 193 13.33 21.92 -20.65
C GLU A 193 14.37 21.39 -21.64
N CYS A 194 14.78 20.15 -21.39
CA CYS A 194 15.66 19.30 -22.20
C CYS A 194 15.34 19.39 -23.69
N VAL A 195 16.38 19.54 -24.51
CA VAL A 195 16.33 19.08 -25.91
C VAL A 195 16.53 17.57 -25.88
N GLN A 196 15.45 16.80 -25.97
CA GLN A 196 15.50 15.40 -26.36
C GLN A 196 14.70 15.23 -27.65
N ASP A 197 15.28 14.48 -28.59
CA ASP A 197 14.66 14.12 -29.86
C ASP A 197 13.40 13.27 -29.61
N ILE A 198 12.34 13.48 -30.40
CA ILE A 198 11.07 12.76 -30.29
C ILE A 198 10.80 12.02 -31.60
N ASP A 199 10.56 10.71 -31.51
CA ASP A 199 10.06 9.89 -32.61
C ASP A 199 8.52 9.86 -32.59
N LEU A 200 7.89 10.12 -33.74
CA LEU A 200 6.43 10.25 -33.86
C LEU A 200 5.88 9.28 -34.92
N VAL A 201 4.88 8.48 -34.53
CA VAL A 201 4.26 7.46 -35.39
C VAL A 201 2.75 7.69 -35.50
N PHE A 202 2.22 7.68 -36.74
CA PHE A 202 0.79 7.78 -37.03
C PHE A 202 0.26 6.44 -37.52
N VAL A 203 -0.77 5.92 -36.84
CA VAL A 203 -1.47 4.69 -37.24
C VAL A 203 -2.86 5.08 -37.74
N LEU A 204 -3.21 4.66 -38.96
CA LEU A 204 -4.47 5.01 -39.62
C LEU A 204 -5.28 3.75 -39.90
N ASP A 205 -6.53 3.74 -39.44
CA ASP A 205 -7.48 2.63 -39.65
C ASP A 205 -8.10 2.71 -41.05
N SER A 206 -7.87 1.70 -41.87
CA SER A 206 -8.43 1.56 -43.22
C SER A 206 -9.47 0.44 -43.35
N SER A 207 -10.06 0.01 -42.23
CA SER A 207 -11.08 -1.03 -42.23
C SER A 207 -12.39 -0.56 -42.87
N GLY A 208 -13.18 -1.50 -43.39
CA GLY A 208 -14.42 -1.22 -44.14
C GLY A 208 -15.56 -0.58 -43.32
N SER A 209 -15.43 -0.49 -42.00
CA SER A 209 -16.35 0.20 -41.08
C SER A 209 -16.13 1.72 -41.04
N VAL A 210 -14.94 2.19 -41.42
CA VAL A 210 -14.63 3.61 -41.60
C VAL A 210 -14.98 3.94 -43.05
N GLY A 211 -16.18 4.46 -43.29
CA GLY A 211 -16.63 4.83 -44.63
C GLY A 211 -15.62 5.76 -45.32
N SER A 212 -15.57 5.76 -46.66
CA SER A 212 -14.55 6.49 -47.44
C SER A 212 -14.41 7.97 -47.08
N THR A 213 -15.50 8.60 -46.65
CA THR A 213 -15.53 10.01 -46.24
C THR A 213 -14.84 10.25 -44.90
N ASP A 214 -15.00 9.33 -43.94
CA ASP A 214 -14.41 9.43 -42.60
C ASP A 214 -12.92 9.06 -42.63
N PHE A 215 -12.55 8.16 -43.55
CA PHE A 215 -11.16 7.86 -43.84
C PHE A 215 -10.42 9.07 -44.44
N GLU A 216 -11.05 9.80 -45.37
CA GLU A 216 -10.48 11.06 -45.90
C GLU A 216 -10.34 12.16 -44.83
N GLN A 217 -11.25 12.22 -43.86
CA GLN A 217 -11.10 13.15 -42.72
C GLN A 217 -9.90 12.77 -41.85
N THR A 218 -9.71 11.48 -41.61
CA THR A 218 -8.58 10.93 -40.84
C THR A 218 -7.24 11.22 -41.53
N LYS A 219 -7.18 11.07 -42.86
CA LYS A 219 -6.00 11.45 -43.66
C LYS A 219 -5.70 12.95 -43.62
N ASN A 220 -6.72 13.79 -43.79
CA ASN A 220 -6.55 15.24 -43.76
C ASN A 220 -6.09 15.72 -42.37
N PHE A 221 -6.56 15.08 -41.30
CA PHE A 221 -6.08 15.34 -39.94
C PHE A 221 -4.57 15.07 -39.82
N VAL A 222 -4.10 13.88 -40.23
CA VAL A 222 -2.67 13.55 -40.16
C VAL A 222 -1.82 14.47 -41.03
N SER A 223 -2.26 14.79 -42.25
CA SER A 223 -1.55 15.75 -43.13
C SER A 223 -1.37 17.11 -42.46
N ASN A 224 -2.43 17.64 -41.85
CA ASN A 224 -2.37 18.92 -41.15
C ASN A 224 -1.46 18.88 -39.91
N VAL A 225 -1.35 17.73 -39.23
CA VAL A 225 -0.44 17.57 -38.09
C VAL A 225 1.01 17.53 -38.57
N VAL A 226 1.29 16.81 -39.66
CA VAL A 226 2.65 16.70 -40.22
C VAL A 226 3.16 18.04 -40.75
N ASP A 227 2.31 18.83 -41.40
CA ASP A 227 2.65 20.16 -41.93
C ASP A 227 3.06 21.19 -40.85
N ASN A 228 2.81 20.88 -39.58
CA ASN A 228 3.20 21.72 -38.43
C ASN A 228 4.60 21.38 -37.87
N PHE A 229 5.27 20.32 -38.34
CA PHE A 229 6.64 19.98 -37.92
C PHE A 229 7.69 20.55 -38.88
N ASN A 230 8.86 20.94 -38.34
CA ASN A 230 10.00 21.38 -39.14
C ASN A 230 10.78 20.15 -39.62
N ILE A 231 10.54 19.70 -40.85
CA ILE A 231 11.17 18.48 -41.40
C ILE A 231 12.53 18.85 -42.00
N SER A 232 13.60 18.36 -41.40
CA SER A 232 14.99 18.57 -41.83
C SER A 232 15.75 17.25 -41.76
N ALA A 233 16.68 17.03 -42.69
CA ALA A 233 17.49 15.81 -42.81
C ALA A 233 18.31 15.46 -41.55
N HIS A 234 18.39 16.38 -40.58
CA HIS A 234 19.15 16.22 -39.34
C HIS A 234 18.32 16.42 -38.07
N GLU A 235 17.01 16.73 -38.16
CA GLU A 235 16.19 17.08 -36.98
C GLU A 235 14.90 16.24 -36.84
N THR A 236 14.27 15.82 -37.95
CA THR A 236 13.01 15.05 -37.90
C THR A 236 13.06 13.89 -38.89
N ARG A 237 12.88 12.66 -38.40
CA ARG A 237 12.82 11.43 -39.22
C ARG A 237 11.37 10.94 -39.30
N VAL A 238 10.90 10.63 -40.50
CA VAL A 238 9.53 10.15 -40.73
C VAL A 238 9.60 8.75 -41.33
N VAL A 239 8.88 7.80 -40.72
CA VAL A 239 8.68 6.43 -41.22
C VAL A 239 7.19 6.23 -41.43
N TYR A 240 6.80 5.70 -42.59
CA TYR A 240 5.43 5.30 -42.87
C TYR A 240 5.36 3.77 -42.96
N THR A 241 4.35 3.17 -42.34
CA THR A 241 3.99 1.76 -42.51
C THR A 241 2.52 1.69 -42.90
N CYS A 242 2.20 0.96 -43.96
CA CYS A 242 0.84 0.71 -44.39
C CYS A 242 0.53 -0.76 -44.15
N HIS A 243 -0.50 -1.03 -43.34
CA HIS A 243 -1.08 -2.35 -43.28
C HIS A 243 -2.14 -2.46 -44.38
N ILE A 244 -1.88 -3.24 -45.43
CA ILE A 244 -2.90 -3.66 -46.39
C ILE A 244 -2.80 -5.19 -46.51
N GLU A 245 -3.96 -5.81 -46.36
CA GLU A 245 -4.25 -7.21 -46.64
C GLU A 245 -3.66 -7.63 -47.99
N SER A 246 -2.79 -8.66 -47.97
CA SER A 246 -2.15 -9.15 -49.18
C SER A 246 -3.17 -9.73 -50.16
N THR A 247 -3.33 -9.09 -51.32
CA THR A 247 -3.25 -9.82 -52.59
C THR A 247 -2.36 -9.09 -53.58
N GLY A 248 -1.27 -9.74 -53.99
CA GLY A 248 -0.62 -9.49 -55.27
C GLY A 248 0.58 -8.55 -55.26
N LYS A 249 1.76 -9.15 -55.05
CA LYS A 249 3.11 -8.78 -55.53
C LYS A 249 3.34 -7.41 -56.20
N SER A 250 4.32 -6.73 -55.60
CA SER A 250 5.44 -5.95 -56.17
C SER A 250 5.17 -4.60 -56.85
N ASN A 251 5.87 -3.57 -56.37
CA ASN A 251 7.05 -3.05 -57.07
C ASN A 251 8.06 -2.44 -56.08
N GLU A 252 9.30 -2.88 -56.23
CA GLU A 252 10.48 -2.57 -55.41
C GLU A 252 11.01 -1.13 -55.57
N CYS A 253 11.80 -0.69 -54.58
CA CYS A 253 13.07 0.02 -54.80
C CYS A 253 14.06 -0.43 -53.70
N GLY A 254 14.99 -1.36 -53.92
CA GLY A 254 15.33 -2.01 -55.17
C GLY A 254 15.91 -3.43 -55.00
N VAL A 255 15.46 -4.27 -55.93
CA VAL A 255 16.14 -5.36 -56.61
C VAL A 255 16.84 -6.37 -55.70
N GLN A 256 16.06 -7.35 -55.25
CA GLN A 256 16.48 -8.74 -55.43
C GLN A 256 15.25 -9.62 -55.61
N THR A 257 14.96 -9.82 -56.89
CA THR A 257 14.02 -10.77 -57.45
C THR A 257 14.37 -12.21 -57.08
N GLU A 258 13.31 -12.97 -56.79
CA GLU A 258 13.23 -14.41 -56.53
C GLU A 258 13.29 -14.78 -55.03
N CYS A 259 12.11 -14.75 -54.38
CA CYS A 259 11.87 -15.57 -53.20
C CYS A 259 11.35 -16.94 -53.66
N GLU A 260 12.13 -17.98 -53.40
CA GLU A 260 11.66 -19.36 -53.48
C GLU A 260 10.74 -19.66 -52.29
N VAL A 261 9.90 -20.70 -52.38
CA VAL A 261 8.95 -21.08 -51.32
C VAL A 261 9.65 -21.45 -50.01
N GLY A 262 10.92 -21.88 -50.07
CA GLY A 262 11.77 -22.11 -48.90
C GLY A 262 12.08 -20.83 -48.12
N ASP A 263 12.30 -19.71 -48.80
CA ASP A 263 12.61 -18.42 -48.17
C ASP A 263 11.42 -17.87 -47.36
N ILE A 264 10.19 -18.25 -47.75
CA ILE A 264 8.97 -17.85 -47.04
C ILE A 264 8.86 -18.56 -45.68
N LEU A 265 9.18 -19.86 -45.63
CA LEU A 265 9.14 -20.63 -44.39
C LEU A 265 10.25 -20.19 -43.42
N GLU A 266 11.45 -19.94 -43.94
CA GLU A 266 12.56 -19.39 -43.14
C GLU A 266 12.23 -17.97 -42.63
N PHE A 267 11.57 -17.15 -43.46
CA PHE A 267 11.07 -15.84 -43.05
C PHE A 267 10.00 -15.94 -41.95
N LEU A 268 9.05 -16.87 -42.06
CA LEU A 268 8.02 -17.10 -41.04
C LEU A 268 8.62 -17.55 -39.71
N ALA A 269 9.57 -18.48 -39.72
CA ALA A 269 10.28 -18.90 -38.52
C ALA A 269 11.03 -17.73 -37.87
N GLN A 270 11.69 -16.89 -38.66
CA GLN A 270 12.40 -15.71 -38.16
C GLN A 270 11.45 -14.65 -37.59
N VAL A 271 10.26 -14.48 -38.18
CA VAL A 271 9.20 -13.63 -37.63
C VAL A 271 8.74 -14.16 -36.28
N SER A 272 8.42 -15.46 -36.15
CA SER A 272 7.98 -16.04 -34.88
C SER A 272 9.05 -15.91 -33.78
N VAL A 273 10.34 -16.12 -34.10
CA VAL A 273 11.45 -15.87 -33.15
C VAL A 273 11.50 -14.40 -32.70
N ASN A 274 11.28 -13.45 -33.60
CA ASN A 274 11.24 -12.03 -33.27
C ASN A 274 10.02 -11.67 -32.41
N VAL A 275 8.87 -12.30 -32.66
CA VAL A 275 7.67 -12.15 -31.83
C VAL A 275 7.94 -12.65 -30.41
N VAL A 276 8.52 -13.85 -30.26
CA VAL A 276 8.87 -14.42 -28.94
C VAL A 276 9.80 -13.48 -28.16
N LYS A 277 10.85 -12.96 -28.80
CA LYS A 277 11.76 -11.96 -28.18
C LYS A 277 11.06 -10.66 -27.81
N THR A 278 10.10 -10.23 -28.63
CA THR A 278 9.32 -9.02 -28.37
C THR A 278 8.43 -9.20 -27.14
N VAL A 279 7.77 -10.35 -27.00
CA VAL A 279 6.96 -10.68 -25.82
C VAL A 279 7.83 -10.78 -24.57
N ASP A 280 9.02 -11.37 -24.64
CA ASP A 280 9.98 -11.38 -23.51
C ASP A 280 10.42 -9.95 -23.12
N ASN A 281 10.69 -9.08 -24.09
CA ASN A 281 11.01 -7.68 -23.83
C ASN A 281 9.83 -6.92 -23.19
N VAL A 282 8.60 -7.21 -23.59
CA VAL A 282 7.39 -6.66 -22.95
C VAL A 282 7.30 -7.14 -21.50
N LEU A 283 7.50 -8.44 -21.24
CA LEU A 283 7.50 -9.02 -19.89
C LEU A 283 8.59 -8.43 -18.99
N ASN A 284 9.69 -7.92 -19.56
CA ASN A 284 10.74 -7.21 -18.82
C ASN A 284 10.35 -5.80 -18.34
N LEU A 285 9.21 -5.25 -18.80
CA LEU A 285 8.77 -3.92 -18.41
C LEU A 285 8.30 -3.86 -16.93
N PRO A 286 8.36 -2.68 -16.28
CA PRO A 286 7.82 -2.48 -14.93
C PRO A 286 6.31 -2.72 -14.83
N ASN A 287 5.83 -3.24 -13.70
CA ASN A 287 4.40 -3.54 -13.45
C ASN A 287 3.49 -2.32 -13.65
N GLU A 288 3.98 -1.12 -13.36
CA GLU A 288 3.27 0.16 -13.51
C GLU A 288 2.76 0.43 -14.94
N ILE A 289 3.44 -0.13 -15.95
CA ILE A 289 3.05 0.02 -17.36
C ILE A 289 1.84 -0.85 -17.66
N PHE A 290 1.82 -2.07 -17.13
CA PHE A 290 0.71 -3.01 -17.31
C PHE A 290 -0.54 -2.55 -16.54
N GLU A 291 -0.39 -2.03 -15.31
CA GLU A 291 -1.49 -1.48 -14.51
C GLU A 291 -2.17 -0.26 -15.14
N LYS A 292 -1.47 0.46 -16.03
CA LYS A 292 -1.99 1.63 -16.75
C LYS A 292 -2.46 1.31 -18.17
N SER A 293 -2.25 0.08 -18.63
CA SER A 293 -2.64 -0.37 -19.96
C SER A 293 -4.12 -0.74 -20.00
N ASP A 294 -4.77 -0.62 -21.16
CA ASP A 294 -6.16 -1.08 -21.33
C ASP A 294 -6.26 -2.57 -20.98
N ASP A 295 -7.33 -2.96 -20.27
CA ASP A 295 -7.57 -4.33 -19.77
C ASP A 295 -7.44 -5.43 -20.87
N ASP A 296 -7.64 -5.07 -22.14
CA ASP A 296 -7.61 -6.00 -23.28
C ASP A 296 -6.26 -6.01 -24.05
N ALA A 297 -5.29 -5.15 -23.72
CA ALA A 297 -4.01 -5.08 -24.44
C ALA A 297 -3.16 -6.34 -24.23
N ALA A 298 -3.10 -6.84 -23.00
CA ALA A 298 -2.36 -8.06 -22.67
C ALA A 298 -3.00 -9.31 -23.33
N GLY A 299 -4.33 -9.40 -23.32
CA GLY A 299 -5.08 -10.47 -23.99
C GLY A 299 -4.81 -10.54 -25.49
N ARG A 300 -4.80 -9.40 -26.19
CA ARG A 300 -4.47 -9.34 -27.62
C ARG A 300 -3.02 -9.72 -27.92
N ILE A 301 -2.07 -9.33 -27.06
CA ILE A 301 -0.67 -9.74 -27.19
C ILE A 301 -0.57 -11.27 -27.05
N LEU A 302 -1.23 -11.84 -26.04
CA LEU A 302 -1.23 -13.28 -25.79
C LEU A 302 -1.84 -14.05 -26.98
N GLN A 303 -3.02 -13.64 -27.45
CA GLN A 303 -3.68 -14.28 -28.60
C GLN A 303 -2.82 -14.20 -29.87
N THR A 304 -2.28 -13.01 -30.18
CA THR A 304 -1.41 -12.84 -31.36
C THR A 304 -0.15 -13.69 -31.25
N PHE A 305 0.44 -13.75 -30.06
CA PHE A 305 1.62 -14.56 -29.79
C PHE A 305 1.35 -16.05 -30.00
N GLU A 306 0.28 -16.58 -29.40
CA GLU A 306 -0.11 -17.99 -29.52
C GLU A 306 -0.40 -18.37 -30.97
N THR A 307 -1.14 -17.55 -31.72
CA THR A 307 -1.40 -17.77 -33.16
C THR A 307 -0.12 -17.72 -34.00
N GLN A 308 0.85 -16.85 -33.68
CA GLN A 308 2.10 -16.79 -34.46
C GLN A 308 3.00 -18.02 -34.25
N LEU A 309 2.84 -18.75 -33.15
CA LEU A 309 3.61 -19.96 -32.88
C LEU A 309 3.09 -21.19 -33.64
N THR A 310 1.80 -21.22 -34.01
CA THR A 310 1.22 -22.36 -34.75
C THR A 310 1.69 -22.43 -36.21
N TYR A 311 2.17 -21.31 -36.77
CA TYR A 311 2.73 -21.27 -38.12
C TYR A 311 4.13 -21.91 -38.25
N ILE A 312 4.78 -22.26 -37.13
CA ILE A 312 6.09 -22.89 -37.13
C ILE A 312 5.93 -24.35 -37.57
N GLN A 313 6.58 -24.72 -38.68
CA GLN A 313 6.52 -26.06 -39.26
C GLN A 313 7.76 -26.92 -38.99
N GLU A 314 8.70 -26.42 -38.18
CA GLU A 314 9.93 -27.13 -37.81
C GLU A 314 10.14 -27.12 -36.29
N ASN A 315 10.94 -28.07 -35.78
CA ASN A 315 11.26 -28.10 -34.36
C ASN A 315 12.06 -26.86 -33.97
N LEU A 316 11.60 -26.13 -32.97
CA LEU A 316 12.21 -24.87 -32.54
C LEU A 316 12.21 -24.77 -31.02
N THR A 317 13.39 -24.63 -30.44
CA THR A 317 13.58 -24.38 -29.01
C THR A 317 14.09 -22.95 -28.79
N ILE A 318 13.39 -22.19 -27.94
CA ILE A 318 13.79 -20.84 -27.51
C ILE A 318 13.72 -20.80 -25.99
N ASP A 319 14.86 -21.03 -25.33
CA ASP A 319 14.96 -21.17 -23.88
C ASP A 319 15.89 -20.16 -23.20
N ASN A 320 16.73 -19.44 -23.97
CA ASN A 320 17.69 -18.45 -23.45
C ASN A 320 17.08 -17.05 -23.28
N LEU A 321 15.92 -16.96 -22.64
CA LEU A 321 15.15 -15.73 -22.43
C LEU A 321 14.84 -15.55 -20.94
N SER A 322 14.55 -14.31 -20.55
CA SER A 322 14.48 -13.94 -19.15
C SER A 322 13.17 -14.31 -18.46
N ASN A 323 12.04 -14.22 -19.17
CA ASN A 323 10.70 -14.39 -18.61
C ASN A 323 9.81 -15.36 -19.41
N LEU A 324 10.27 -15.84 -20.57
CA LEU A 324 9.49 -16.66 -21.48
C LEU A 324 10.34 -17.79 -22.05
N ALA A 325 9.82 -19.01 -22.05
CA ALA A 325 10.41 -20.13 -22.76
C ALA A 325 9.38 -20.74 -23.71
N VAL A 326 9.82 -21.10 -24.92
CA VAL A 326 8.97 -21.72 -25.95
C VAL A 326 9.68 -22.92 -26.55
N ASP A 327 8.95 -24.02 -26.69
CA ASP A 327 9.41 -25.20 -27.41
C ASP A 327 8.33 -25.64 -28.40
N VAL A 328 8.72 -25.84 -29.66
CA VAL A 328 7.84 -26.28 -30.74
C VAL A 328 8.32 -27.65 -31.20
N VAL A 329 7.43 -28.63 -31.09
CA VAL A 329 7.66 -30.02 -31.50
C VAL A 329 6.70 -30.36 -32.61
N VAL A 330 7.24 -30.70 -33.77
CA VAL A 330 6.46 -31.08 -34.94
C VAL A 330 6.36 -32.59 -35.02
N LEU A 331 5.16 -33.11 -34.77
CA LEU A 331 4.87 -34.54 -34.80
C LEU A 331 4.65 -34.99 -36.25
N GLY A 332 5.49 -35.92 -36.70
CA GLY A 332 5.34 -36.57 -37.99
C GLY A 332 4.21 -37.61 -38.00
N PRO A 333 3.70 -37.98 -39.17
CA PRO A 333 2.52 -38.84 -39.31
C PRO A 333 2.72 -40.32 -38.97
N ASP A 334 3.95 -40.73 -38.65
CA ASP A 334 4.32 -42.10 -38.27
C ASP A 334 4.53 -42.25 -36.75
N LEU A 335 4.34 -41.18 -35.95
CA LEU A 335 4.40 -41.26 -34.49
C LEU A 335 3.12 -41.83 -33.90
N ASP A 336 3.28 -42.74 -32.93
CA ASP A 336 2.18 -43.28 -32.14
C ASP A 336 1.66 -42.19 -31.18
N THR A 337 0.55 -41.56 -31.55
CA THR A 337 -0.08 -40.51 -30.73
C THR A 337 -0.90 -41.06 -29.57
N ASP A 338 -1.05 -42.39 -29.45
CA ASP A 338 -1.83 -42.99 -28.36
C ASP A 338 -1.16 -42.83 -26.98
N SER A 339 0.17 -42.63 -26.91
CA SER A 339 0.92 -42.50 -25.65
C SER A 339 0.97 -41.08 -25.05
N GLY A 340 0.38 -40.07 -25.70
CA GLY A 340 0.46 -38.67 -25.25
C GLY A 340 1.88 -38.08 -25.33
N ILE A 341 2.02 -36.81 -24.92
CA ILE A 341 3.29 -36.06 -24.91
C ILE A 341 3.37 -35.20 -23.65
N SER A 342 4.55 -35.09 -23.04
CA SER A 342 4.78 -34.25 -21.87
C SER A 342 5.92 -33.25 -22.09
N TYR A 343 5.83 -32.11 -21.43
CA TYR A 343 6.88 -31.09 -21.36
C TYR A 343 7.15 -30.71 -19.89
N ALA A 344 8.43 -30.53 -19.55
CA ALA A 344 8.88 -30.18 -18.20
C ALA A 344 9.93 -29.07 -18.24
N SER A 345 9.74 -28.05 -17.40
CA SER A 345 10.71 -26.98 -17.16
C SER A 345 11.50 -27.29 -15.89
N ILE A 346 12.83 -27.36 -15.99
CA ILE A 346 13.72 -27.74 -14.88
C ILE A 346 14.81 -26.67 -14.70
N PRO A 347 15.01 -26.11 -13.50
CA PRO A 347 16.09 -25.14 -13.26
C PRO A 347 17.46 -25.82 -13.23
N ARG A 348 18.47 -25.29 -13.97
CA ARG A 348 19.87 -25.75 -13.81
C ARG A 348 20.59 -24.97 -12.71
N GLY A 349 21.04 -25.69 -11.68
CA GLY A 349 21.86 -25.15 -10.60
C GLY A 349 20.98 -24.75 -9.41
N GLY A 350 21.05 -25.54 -8.33
CA GLY A 350 20.11 -25.43 -7.21
C GLY A 350 19.89 -24.00 -6.67
N PHE A 351 18.62 -23.69 -6.42
CA PHE A 351 18.02 -22.63 -5.57
C PHE A 351 18.54 -21.18 -5.65
N LEU A 352 19.56 -20.83 -6.45
CA LEU A 352 20.21 -19.52 -6.37
C LEU A 352 20.54 -18.82 -7.71
N ASP A 353 20.08 -19.31 -8.87
CA ASP A 353 20.32 -18.65 -10.17
C ASP A 353 18.99 -18.34 -10.88
N ASP A 354 18.68 -17.04 -11.06
CA ASP A 354 17.42 -16.49 -11.62
C ASP A 354 17.37 -16.49 -13.17
N THR A 355 18.20 -17.32 -13.82
CA THR A 355 18.24 -17.40 -15.29
C THR A 355 17.64 -18.70 -15.79
N LEU A 356 16.59 -18.60 -16.62
CA LEU A 356 16.07 -19.68 -17.48
C LEU A 356 17.20 -20.12 -18.42
N GLN A 357 17.91 -21.17 -18.05
CA GLN A 357 18.76 -21.87 -19.00
C GLN A 357 18.63 -23.37 -18.76
N ASN A 358 18.30 -24.06 -19.85
CA ASN A 358 18.23 -25.50 -20.07
C ASN A 358 16.86 -26.13 -19.82
N ASN A 359 15.95 -25.86 -20.75
CA ASN A 359 14.73 -26.65 -20.92
C ASN A 359 15.08 -27.89 -21.74
N GLU A 360 15.09 -29.06 -21.10
CA GLU A 360 15.03 -30.32 -21.86
C GLU A 360 13.55 -30.63 -22.11
N GLY A 361 13.02 -30.13 -23.24
CA GLY A 361 11.81 -30.67 -23.85
C GLY A 361 12.06 -32.12 -24.27
N GLN A 362 12.04 -33.03 -23.31
CA GLN A 362 12.23 -34.45 -23.59
C GLN A 362 10.86 -35.05 -23.88
N LEU A 363 10.65 -35.42 -25.14
CA LEU A 363 9.51 -36.19 -25.62
C LEU A 363 9.46 -37.53 -24.85
N SER A 364 8.78 -37.54 -23.71
CA SER A 364 8.64 -38.69 -22.83
C SER A 364 7.22 -39.21 -22.92
N SER A 365 7.07 -40.54 -23.00
CA SER A 365 5.78 -41.23 -22.97
C SER A 365 5.16 -41.27 -21.56
N VAL A 366 5.57 -40.36 -20.67
CA VAL A 366 5.25 -40.37 -19.25
C VAL A 366 4.38 -39.16 -18.94
N THR A 367 3.09 -39.40 -18.78
CA THR A 367 2.09 -38.42 -18.32
C THR A 367 2.11 -38.20 -16.80
N GLU A 368 3.10 -38.75 -16.09
CA GLU A 368 3.24 -38.56 -14.64
C GLU A 368 4.07 -37.31 -14.31
N PRO A 369 3.63 -36.49 -13.32
CA PRO A 369 4.36 -35.31 -12.86
C PRO A 369 5.78 -35.65 -12.37
N ARG A 370 6.75 -34.78 -12.70
CA ARG A 370 8.13 -34.87 -12.18
C ARG A 370 8.29 -34.03 -10.91
N ASP A 371 8.84 -34.63 -9.87
CA ASP A 371 9.08 -33.96 -8.58
C ASP A 371 10.15 -32.85 -8.64
N ASP A 372 11.00 -32.86 -9.67
CA ASP A 372 12.12 -31.94 -9.87
C ASP A 372 11.84 -30.83 -10.91
N ALA A 373 10.65 -30.80 -11.51
CA ALA A 373 10.25 -29.79 -12.48
C ALA A 373 9.54 -28.61 -11.79
N GLU A 374 9.93 -27.37 -12.10
CA GLU A 374 9.25 -26.16 -11.63
C GLU A 374 7.83 -26.04 -12.21
N ALA A 375 7.70 -26.48 -13.47
CA ALA A 375 6.44 -26.52 -14.17
C ALA A 375 6.42 -27.72 -15.13
N PHE A 376 5.31 -28.44 -15.17
CA PHE A 376 5.11 -29.63 -16.00
C PHE A 376 3.74 -29.56 -16.66
N ILE A 377 3.64 -30.04 -17.91
CA ILE A 377 2.38 -30.22 -18.62
C ILE A 377 2.40 -31.53 -19.42
N GLY A 378 1.38 -32.36 -19.22
CA GLY A 378 1.18 -33.63 -19.92
C GLY A 378 -0.10 -33.62 -20.74
N LEU A 379 0.01 -33.85 -22.04
CA LEU A 379 -1.10 -33.93 -22.98
C LEU A 379 -1.53 -35.39 -23.21
N PRO A 380 -2.82 -35.70 -23.12
CA PRO A 380 -3.32 -37.03 -23.45
C PRO A 380 -3.27 -37.28 -24.97
N GLY A 381 -3.16 -38.55 -25.38
CA GLY A 381 -3.17 -38.92 -26.80
C GLY A 381 -4.44 -38.50 -27.55
N GLU A 382 -5.57 -38.37 -26.85
CA GLU A 382 -6.82 -37.82 -27.36
C GLU A 382 -6.66 -36.39 -27.92
N ALA A 383 -5.85 -35.55 -27.25
CA ALA A 383 -5.60 -34.17 -27.69
C ALA A 383 -4.75 -34.10 -28.97
N LEU A 384 -4.03 -35.18 -29.30
CA LEU A 384 -3.14 -35.27 -30.47
C LEU A 384 -3.80 -35.91 -31.70
N LYS A 385 -5.07 -36.33 -31.60
CA LYS A 385 -5.80 -36.95 -32.71
C LYS A 385 -6.44 -35.88 -33.59
N LEU A 386 -6.01 -35.82 -34.85
CA LEU A 386 -6.65 -35.04 -35.90
C LEU A 386 -7.64 -35.93 -36.65
N ASP A 387 -8.93 -35.59 -36.61
CA ASP A 387 -9.91 -36.08 -37.57
C ASP A 387 -9.71 -35.32 -38.89
N ASP A 388 -8.87 -35.83 -39.77
CA ASP A 388 -8.83 -35.36 -41.16
C ASP A 388 -9.77 -36.23 -42.01
N GLU A 389 -10.90 -35.67 -42.44
CA GLU A 389 -11.87 -36.31 -43.36
C GLU A 389 -11.25 -36.65 -44.74
N GLN A 390 -10.01 -36.21 -45.03
CA GLN A 390 -9.36 -36.43 -46.33
C GLN A 390 -8.05 -37.23 -46.30
N GLY A 391 -7.67 -37.81 -45.15
CA GLY A 391 -6.59 -38.80 -45.09
C GLY A 391 -5.22 -38.32 -45.57
N SER A 392 -4.98 -37.01 -45.59
CA SER A 392 -3.66 -36.47 -45.90
C SER A 392 -2.89 -36.25 -44.61
N ARG A 393 -1.88 -37.08 -44.41
CA ARG A 393 -0.97 -37.07 -43.25
C ARG A 393 -0.16 -35.77 -43.21
N ILE A 394 -0.60 -34.79 -42.40
CA ILE A 394 0.07 -33.49 -42.19
C ILE A 394 0.94 -33.56 -40.92
N ASN A 395 2.05 -32.80 -40.91
CA ASN A 395 2.88 -32.55 -39.74
C ASN A 395 2.10 -31.73 -38.70
N LEU A 396 1.98 -32.22 -37.47
CA LEU A 396 1.23 -31.54 -36.40
C LEU A 396 2.19 -30.78 -35.46
N PRO A 397 2.23 -29.44 -35.50
CA PRO A 397 3.01 -28.68 -34.53
C PRO A 397 2.32 -28.69 -33.15
N VAL A 398 3.10 -29.01 -32.12
CA VAL A 398 2.72 -28.89 -30.70
C VAL A 398 3.65 -27.86 -30.08
N VAL A 399 3.08 -26.80 -29.53
CA VAL A 399 3.81 -25.69 -28.93
C VAL A 399 3.64 -25.75 -27.42
N PHE A 400 4.74 -25.70 -26.69
CA PHE A 400 4.77 -25.54 -25.24
C PHE A 400 5.34 -24.16 -24.91
N ALA A 401 4.65 -23.42 -24.04
CA ALA A 401 5.14 -22.14 -23.54
C ALA A 401 5.13 -22.10 -22.01
N VAL A 402 6.18 -21.52 -21.43
CA VAL A 402 6.30 -21.29 -19.99
C VAL A 402 6.58 -19.82 -19.73
N TYR A 403 5.70 -19.18 -18.98
CA TYR A 403 5.85 -17.79 -18.55
C TYR A 403 6.31 -17.73 -17.11
N GLN A 404 7.35 -16.95 -16.84
CA GLN A 404 7.87 -16.79 -15.49
C GLN A 404 7.01 -15.90 -14.60
N THR A 405 6.27 -14.97 -15.20
CA THR A 405 5.52 -13.92 -14.49
C THR A 405 4.08 -13.85 -14.99
N SER A 406 3.17 -13.41 -14.12
CA SER A 406 1.76 -13.22 -14.45
C SER A 406 1.46 -11.85 -15.08
N LYS A 407 2.47 -11.11 -15.58
CA LYS A 407 2.30 -9.73 -16.06
C LYS A 407 1.39 -9.60 -17.29
N LEU A 408 1.27 -10.64 -18.12
CA LEU A 408 0.33 -10.69 -19.24
C LEU A 408 -1.05 -11.24 -18.85
N PHE A 409 -1.23 -11.65 -17.60
CA PHE A 409 -2.42 -12.31 -17.07
C PHE A 409 -3.01 -11.46 -15.94
N GLN A 410 -3.23 -10.18 -16.22
CA GLN A 410 -3.74 -9.20 -15.26
C GLN A 410 -5.25 -9.15 -15.26
N LEU A 411 -5.86 -9.14 -14.08
CA LEU A 411 -7.30 -9.08 -13.92
C LEU A 411 -7.82 -7.69 -14.30
N ALA A 412 -8.95 -7.65 -15.00
CA ALA A 412 -9.67 -6.41 -15.31
C ALA A 412 -10.14 -5.61 -14.08
N THR A 413 -10.15 -6.23 -12.88
CA THR A 413 -10.44 -5.52 -11.61
C THR A 413 -9.57 -6.02 -10.47
N PRO A 414 -8.76 -5.16 -9.82
CA PRO A 414 -7.94 -5.54 -8.65
C PRO A 414 -8.78 -5.90 -7.41
N GLU A 415 -10.09 -5.64 -7.40
CA GLU A 415 -11.03 -5.97 -6.31
C GLU A 415 -11.56 -7.42 -6.37
N SER A 416 -11.32 -8.19 -7.44
CA SER A 416 -11.94 -9.51 -7.63
C SER A 416 -11.17 -10.70 -7.04
N LEU A 417 -9.99 -10.47 -6.45
CA LEU A 417 -9.22 -11.52 -5.75
C LEU A 417 -9.53 -11.58 -4.26
N SER A 418 -10.45 -10.76 -3.75
CA SER A 418 -10.91 -10.84 -2.37
C SER A 418 -12.20 -11.66 -2.25
N PHE A 419 -12.14 -12.79 -1.56
CA PHE A 419 -13.36 -13.44 -1.10
C PHE A 419 -14.11 -12.51 -0.13
N PRO A 420 -15.45 -12.65 0.02
CA PRO A 420 -16.22 -11.96 1.07
C PRO A 420 -15.63 -12.14 2.48
N ASP A 421 -14.85 -13.21 2.67
CA ASP A 421 -14.18 -13.60 3.90
C ASP A 421 -12.78 -12.96 4.08
N GLY A 422 -12.37 -12.03 3.19
CA GLY A 422 -11.12 -11.26 3.30
C GLY A 422 -9.84 -11.94 2.78
N ARG A 423 -9.95 -13.14 2.20
CA ARG A 423 -8.81 -13.85 1.60
C ARG A 423 -8.44 -13.25 0.25
N GLN A 424 -7.16 -12.96 0.05
CA GLN A 424 -6.61 -12.53 -1.23
C GLN A 424 -6.12 -13.74 -2.03
N LEU A 425 -6.22 -13.68 -3.35
CA LEU A 425 -5.69 -14.68 -4.27
C LEU A 425 -4.47 -14.08 -4.98
N LEU A 426 -3.36 -14.82 -5.03
CA LEU A 426 -2.15 -14.43 -5.76
C LEU A 426 -1.67 -15.59 -6.62
N VAL A 427 -1.20 -15.31 -7.84
CA VAL A 427 -0.54 -16.31 -8.69
C VAL A 427 0.77 -16.75 -8.04
N ASN A 428 0.86 -18.02 -7.63
CA ASN A 428 2.01 -18.56 -6.88
C ASN A 428 2.73 -19.68 -7.63
N SER A 429 2.59 -19.74 -8.95
CA SER A 429 3.36 -20.62 -9.84
C SER A 429 3.81 -19.90 -11.09
N ARG A 430 4.71 -20.55 -11.84
CA ARG A 430 4.89 -20.30 -13.27
C ARG A 430 3.59 -20.64 -14.02
N ILE A 431 3.41 -20.05 -15.20
CA ILE A 431 2.25 -20.32 -16.06
C ILE A 431 2.72 -21.20 -17.20
N VAL A 432 2.00 -22.29 -17.47
CA VAL A 432 2.30 -23.22 -18.57
C VAL A 432 1.14 -23.30 -19.53
N SER A 433 1.44 -23.41 -20.82
CA SER A 433 0.43 -23.65 -21.85
C SER A 433 0.94 -24.60 -22.91
N ALA A 434 -0.03 -25.23 -23.58
CA ALA A 434 0.21 -26.13 -24.69
C ALA A 434 -0.82 -25.87 -25.80
N ILE A 435 -0.34 -25.80 -27.05
CA ILE A 435 -1.15 -25.54 -28.23
C ILE A 435 -0.91 -26.66 -29.23
N VAL A 436 -1.98 -27.20 -29.82
CA VAL A 436 -1.90 -28.33 -30.75
C VAL A 436 -2.51 -27.94 -32.09
N GLY A 437 -1.66 -27.81 -33.11
CA GLY A 437 -2.05 -27.57 -34.49
C GLY A 437 -2.59 -26.16 -34.78
N ASP A 438 -3.10 -25.98 -36.00
CA ASP A 438 -3.72 -24.74 -36.49
C ASP A 438 -5.23 -24.79 -36.24
N ARG A 439 -5.65 -24.63 -34.99
CA ARG A 439 -7.06 -24.53 -34.63
C ARG A 439 -7.34 -23.13 -34.09
N ASP A 440 -8.19 -22.40 -34.80
CA ASP A 440 -8.87 -21.19 -34.30
C ASP A 440 -9.84 -21.48 -33.13
N GLN A 441 -9.87 -22.72 -32.62
CA GLN A 441 -10.75 -23.17 -31.53
C GLN A 441 -9.95 -23.85 -30.42
N ILE A 442 -10.20 -23.42 -29.18
CA ILE A 442 -9.70 -24.02 -27.95
C ILE A 442 -10.18 -25.48 -27.89
N ILE A 443 -9.27 -26.40 -27.60
CA ILE A 443 -9.62 -27.82 -27.41
C ILE A 443 -10.23 -27.95 -26.02
N GLU A 444 -11.52 -28.32 -25.97
CA GLU A 444 -12.31 -28.45 -24.75
C GLU A 444 -12.97 -29.83 -24.68
N ASN A 445 -13.41 -30.22 -23.47
CA ASN A 445 -14.15 -31.46 -23.21
C ASN A 445 -13.36 -32.75 -23.50
N LEU A 446 -12.06 -32.76 -23.22
CA LEU A 446 -11.24 -33.96 -23.26
C LEU A 446 -11.71 -34.99 -22.22
N MET A 447 -11.88 -36.25 -22.63
CA MET A 447 -12.26 -37.33 -21.72
C MET A 447 -11.09 -37.76 -20.82
N SER A 448 -9.87 -37.67 -21.36
CA SER A 448 -8.63 -37.85 -20.60
C SER A 448 -8.10 -36.49 -20.17
N PRO A 449 -7.71 -36.29 -18.90
CA PRO A 449 -7.27 -34.98 -18.42
C PRO A 449 -5.88 -34.61 -18.93
N VAL A 450 -5.68 -33.32 -19.15
CA VAL A 450 -4.38 -32.66 -19.23
C VAL A 450 -3.86 -32.50 -17.81
N VAL A 451 -2.65 -32.97 -17.55
CA VAL A 451 -2.04 -32.98 -16.22
C VAL A 451 -0.99 -31.87 -16.16
N ALA A 452 -1.26 -30.83 -15.37
CA ALA A 452 -0.30 -29.75 -15.11
C ALA A 452 0.22 -29.84 -13.67
N SER A 453 1.53 -29.64 -13.45
CA SER A 453 2.10 -29.66 -12.11
C SER A 453 3.04 -28.50 -11.85
N PHE A 454 3.00 -27.97 -10.63
CA PHE A 454 3.64 -26.71 -10.26
C PHE A 454 4.34 -26.79 -8.89
N ILE A 455 5.53 -26.21 -8.81
CA ILE A 455 6.18 -25.88 -7.53
C ILE A 455 5.80 -24.45 -7.15
N SER A 456 5.41 -24.25 -5.89
CA SER A 456 5.08 -22.92 -5.36
C SER A 456 6.30 -21.99 -5.38
N LEU A 457 6.15 -20.79 -5.95
CA LEU A 457 7.22 -19.78 -6.02
C LEU A 457 7.57 -19.23 -4.63
N ASP A 458 6.56 -18.92 -3.84
CA ASP A 458 6.71 -18.49 -2.45
C ASP A 458 6.26 -19.61 -1.51
N THR A 459 7.22 -20.28 -0.89
CA THR A 459 6.97 -21.31 0.11
C THR A 459 6.67 -20.75 1.50
N SER A 460 6.88 -19.46 1.72
CA SER A 460 6.66 -18.79 3.01
C SER A 460 5.20 -18.44 3.27
N LEU A 461 4.41 -18.29 2.20
CA LEU A 461 2.98 -18.04 2.27
C LEU A 461 2.22 -19.37 2.51
N THR A 462 1.48 -19.43 3.60
CA THR A 462 0.61 -20.57 3.95
C THR A 462 -0.80 -20.30 3.43
N GLY A 463 -1.28 -21.15 2.52
CA GLY A 463 -2.58 -20.98 1.89
C GLY A 463 -3.01 -22.21 1.11
N GLU A 464 -4.31 -22.32 0.83
CA GLU A 464 -4.85 -23.34 -0.06
C GLU A 464 -4.47 -22.98 -1.51
N SER A 465 -3.95 -23.96 -2.24
CA SER A 465 -3.59 -23.80 -3.66
C SER A 465 -4.78 -24.21 -4.53
N ILE A 466 -5.24 -23.31 -5.39
CA ILE A 466 -6.39 -23.50 -6.27
C ILE A 466 -5.88 -23.61 -7.71
N CYS A 467 -6.19 -24.73 -8.36
CA CYS A 467 -5.91 -24.94 -9.79
C CYS A 467 -6.81 -24.05 -10.64
N VAL A 468 -6.21 -23.22 -11.50
CA VAL A 468 -6.94 -22.30 -12.38
C VAL A 468 -6.39 -22.29 -13.79
N PHE A 469 -7.19 -21.79 -14.71
CA PHE A 469 -6.76 -21.42 -16.04
C PHE A 469 -7.12 -19.97 -16.37
N TRP A 470 -6.43 -19.39 -17.33
CA TRP A 470 -6.73 -18.05 -17.84
C TRP A 470 -7.87 -18.11 -18.85
N ASP A 471 -9.02 -17.51 -18.50
CA ASP A 471 -10.12 -17.28 -19.42
C ASP A 471 -9.89 -15.97 -20.17
N THR A 472 -9.49 -16.09 -21.44
CA THR A 472 -9.24 -14.94 -22.31
C THR A 472 -10.50 -14.13 -22.59
N ALA A 473 -11.68 -14.75 -22.60
CA ALA A 473 -12.95 -14.06 -22.86
C ALA A 473 -13.42 -13.26 -21.63
N ALA A 474 -13.22 -13.80 -20.43
CA ALA A 474 -13.50 -13.10 -19.18
C ALA A 474 -12.37 -12.17 -18.73
N SER A 475 -11.18 -12.26 -19.34
CA SER A 475 -9.94 -11.62 -18.87
C SER A 475 -9.71 -11.86 -17.37
N ASN A 476 -9.92 -13.11 -16.93
CA ASN A 476 -9.87 -13.49 -15.53
C ASN A 476 -9.46 -14.96 -15.34
N TRP A 477 -9.06 -15.32 -14.13
CA TRP A 477 -8.78 -16.71 -13.74
C TRP A 477 -10.08 -17.45 -13.45
N SER A 478 -10.22 -18.66 -13.99
CA SER A 478 -11.38 -19.54 -13.77
C SER A 478 -10.94 -20.93 -13.29
N THR A 479 -11.82 -21.59 -12.53
CA THR A 479 -11.65 -22.98 -12.07
C THR A 479 -12.46 -23.97 -12.92
N GLU A 480 -13.21 -23.49 -13.91
CA GLU A 480 -14.07 -24.35 -14.72
C GLU A 480 -13.28 -25.39 -15.51
N GLY A 481 -13.65 -26.66 -15.38
CA GLY A 481 -12.96 -27.76 -16.08
C GLY A 481 -11.58 -28.13 -15.51
N CYS A 482 -11.12 -27.49 -14.43
CA CYS A 482 -9.87 -27.80 -13.73
C CYS A 482 -10.11 -28.20 -12.26
N SER A 483 -9.41 -29.23 -11.80
CA SER A 483 -9.49 -29.69 -10.41
C SER A 483 -8.14 -30.14 -9.89
N GLN A 484 -7.93 -30.07 -8.58
CA GLN A 484 -6.70 -30.59 -7.97
C GLN A 484 -6.67 -32.12 -8.08
N SER A 485 -5.53 -32.67 -8.48
CA SER A 485 -5.41 -34.10 -8.75
C SER A 485 -5.63 -34.94 -7.50
N THR A 486 -6.36 -36.05 -7.68
CA THR A 486 -6.75 -36.96 -6.59
C THR A 486 -5.66 -37.95 -6.19
N VAL A 487 -4.58 -38.06 -6.98
CA VAL A 487 -3.51 -39.05 -6.76
C VAL A 487 -2.58 -38.63 -5.61
N ASN A 488 -2.35 -37.32 -5.41
CA ASN A 488 -1.48 -36.77 -4.36
C ASN A 488 -2.08 -35.50 -3.69
N PRO A 489 -3.22 -35.59 -3.00
CA PRO A 489 -3.85 -34.42 -2.39
C PRO A 489 -2.96 -33.82 -1.29
N GLY A 490 -2.61 -32.54 -1.43
CA GLY A 490 -1.86 -31.77 -0.43
C GLY A 490 -0.34 -32.03 -0.38
N GLN A 491 0.22 -32.82 -1.30
CA GLN A 491 1.67 -32.95 -1.47
C GLN A 491 2.19 -31.96 -2.51
N ARG A 492 3.45 -31.54 -2.37
CA ARG A 492 4.16 -30.70 -3.35
C ARG A 492 5.03 -31.61 -4.24
N PRO A 493 5.09 -31.40 -5.56
CA PRO A 493 4.45 -30.35 -6.36
C PRO A 493 2.93 -30.51 -6.48
N VAL A 494 2.20 -29.40 -6.64
CA VAL A 494 0.72 -29.41 -6.77
C VAL A 494 0.38 -29.86 -8.20
N ALA A 495 -0.41 -30.93 -8.33
CA ALA A 495 -0.90 -31.42 -9.62
C ALA A 495 -2.37 -31.02 -9.86
N CYS A 496 -2.68 -30.60 -11.08
CA CYS A 496 -3.96 -30.13 -11.54
C CYS A 496 -4.40 -30.95 -12.77
N ASP A 497 -5.63 -31.46 -12.73
CA ASP A 497 -6.25 -32.22 -13.80
C ASP A 497 -7.28 -31.30 -14.50
N CYS A 498 -7.06 -30.98 -15.77
CA CYS A 498 -7.90 -30.10 -16.58
C CYS A 498 -8.42 -30.80 -17.84
N ASN A 499 -9.60 -30.42 -18.34
CA ASN A 499 -10.23 -31.06 -19.51
C ASN A 499 -10.16 -30.24 -20.81
N HIS A 500 -9.28 -29.23 -20.87
CA HIS A 500 -9.09 -28.34 -22.01
C HIS A 500 -7.62 -27.97 -22.19
N LEU A 501 -7.28 -27.24 -23.25
CA LEU A 501 -5.95 -26.69 -23.50
C LEU A 501 -5.98 -25.17 -23.47
N THR A 502 -5.42 -24.60 -22.42
CA THR A 502 -5.35 -23.14 -22.18
C THR A 502 -4.05 -22.80 -21.44
N ASN A 503 -4.01 -21.67 -20.73
CA ASN A 503 -2.89 -21.26 -19.88
C ASN A 503 -3.19 -21.60 -18.41
N PHE A 504 -2.41 -22.49 -17.81
CA PHE A 504 -2.64 -23.04 -16.47
C PHE A 504 -1.71 -22.44 -15.42
N ALA A 505 -2.24 -22.26 -14.20
CA ALA A 505 -1.49 -21.81 -13.04
C ALA A 505 -2.14 -22.28 -11.71
N ILE A 506 -1.46 -22.05 -10.59
CA ILE A 506 -2.09 -22.13 -9.26
C ILE A 506 -2.20 -20.74 -8.64
N LEU A 507 -3.37 -20.44 -8.09
CA LEU A 507 -3.57 -19.31 -7.18
C LEU A 507 -3.38 -19.79 -5.74
N LEU A 508 -2.64 -19.03 -4.95
CA LEU A 508 -2.58 -19.19 -3.51
C LEU A 508 -3.61 -18.26 -2.86
N SER A 509 -4.53 -18.84 -2.09
CA SER A 509 -5.39 -18.05 -1.21
C SER A 509 -4.63 -17.73 0.08
N TYR A 510 -4.34 -16.46 0.33
CA TYR A 510 -3.61 -15.99 1.51
C TYR A 510 -4.28 -14.77 2.13
N TYR A 511 -4.14 -14.58 3.44
CA TYR A 511 -4.58 -13.37 4.12
C TYR A 511 -3.49 -12.29 4.00
N GLY A 512 -3.61 -11.39 3.02
CA GLY A 512 -2.66 -10.31 2.77
C GLY A 512 -2.87 -9.12 3.69
N ASP A 513 -1.96 -8.89 4.64
CA ASP A 513 -2.03 -7.73 5.53
C ASP A 513 -0.63 -7.13 5.80
N ILE A 514 -0.24 -6.15 4.97
CA ILE A 514 0.99 -5.36 5.11
C ILE A 514 0.99 -4.56 6.43
N ASP A 515 -0.20 -4.26 6.97
CA ASP A 515 -0.33 -3.53 8.23
C ASP A 515 -0.19 -4.46 9.45
N ASN A 516 -0.55 -5.74 9.33
CA ASN A 516 -0.19 -6.76 10.33
C ASN A 516 1.32 -6.91 10.48
N PHE A 517 2.10 -6.75 9.41
CA PHE A 517 3.56 -6.77 9.50
C PHE A 517 4.09 -5.60 10.36
N ALA A 518 3.53 -4.39 10.21
CA ALA A 518 3.90 -3.25 11.03
C ALA A 518 3.46 -3.43 12.49
N LEU A 519 2.25 -3.92 12.74
CA LEU A 519 1.73 -4.25 14.07
C LEU A 519 2.55 -5.35 14.76
N ASP A 520 3.03 -6.34 14.01
CA ASP A 520 3.90 -7.42 14.50
C ASP A 520 5.26 -6.85 14.95
N ILE A 521 5.92 -6.03 14.11
CA ILE A 521 7.18 -5.38 14.46
C ILE A 521 7.02 -4.51 15.70
N ILE A 522 5.98 -3.67 15.75
CA ILE A 522 5.71 -2.79 16.89
C ILE A 522 5.49 -3.60 18.16
N SER A 523 4.72 -4.69 18.08
CA SER A 523 4.43 -5.57 19.21
C SER A 523 5.68 -6.30 19.70
N LYS A 524 6.53 -6.81 18.80
CA LYS A 524 7.79 -7.50 19.14
C LYS A 524 8.78 -6.56 19.82
N VAL A 525 9.07 -5.40 19.20
CA VAL A 525 9.99 -4.40 19.75
C VAL A 525 9.44 -3.83 21.07
N GLY A 526 8.15 -3.54 21.11
CA GLY A 526 7.46 -3.03 22.29
C GLY A 526 7.50 -4.00 23.48
N CYS A 527 7.23 -5.29 23.24
CA CYS A 527 7.35 -6.33 24.25
C CYS A 527 8.79 -6.44 24.77
N ALA A 528 9.80 -6.42 23.89
CA ALA A 528 11.21 -6.50 24.29
C ALA A 528 11.62 -5.32 25.21
N VAL A 529 11.23 -4.09 24.87
CA VAL A 529 11.48 -2.90 25.70
C VAL A 529 10.76 -3.00 27.04
N SER A 530 9.50 -3.42 27.04
CA SER A 530 8.72 -3.61 28.27
C SER A 530 9.28 -4.69 29.18
N ILE A 531 9.76 -5.81 28.62
CA ILE A 531 10.46 -6.87 29.37
C ILE A 531 11.70 -6.30 30.07
N GLY A 532 12.55 -5.56 29.35
CA GLY A 532 13.73 -4.92 29.94
C GLY A 532 13.39 -3.97 31.09
N ALA A 533 12.36 -3.15 30.93
CA ALA A 533 11.90 -2.22 31.97
C ALA A 533 11.31 -2.94 33.20
N LEU A 534 10.55 -4.02 32.99
CA LEU A 534 10.00 -4.84 34.09
C LEU A 534 11.10 -5.58 34.85
N LEU A 535 12.09 -6.14 34.17
CA LEU A 535 13.26 -6.78 34.80
C LEU A 535 14.02 -5.80 35.68
N LEU A 536 14.31 -4.59 35.18
CA LEU A 536 14.96 -3.54 35.97
C LEU A 536 14.11 -3.13 37.19
N THR A 537 12.78 -3.07 37.03
CA THR A 537 11.85 -2.76 38.13
C THR A 537 11.90 -3.83 39.22
N ILE A 538 11.86 -5.11 38.84
CA ILE A 538 11.93 -6.25 39.76
C ILE A 538 13.27 -6.25 40.48
N MET A 539 14.39 -6.11 39.75
CA MET A 539 15.74 -6.09 40.32
C MET A 539 15.93 -4.95 41.31
N ALA A 540 15.49 -3.73 40.97
CA ALA A 540 15.55 -2.58 41.87
C ALA A 540 14.71 -2.78 43.16
N CYS A 541 13.59 -3.50 43.06
CA CYS A 541 12.75 -3.85 44.22
C CYS A 541 13.38 -4.93 45.10
N LEU A 542 14.09 -5.90 44.52
CA LEU A 542 14.75 -7.01 45.25
C LEU A 542 16.01 -6.55 46.00
N VAL A 543 16.82 -5.67 45.40
CA VAL A 543 18.07 -5.16 45.97
C VAL A 543 17.83 -4.22 47.15
N HIS A 544 16.72 -3.47 47.14
CA HIS A 544 16.42 -2.52 48.21
C HIS A 544 15.45 -3.10 49.24
N GLY A 545 15.98 -3.51 50.41
CA GLY A 545 15.20 -4.15 51.47
C GLY A 545 13.97 -3.35 51.96
N GLU A 546 14.00 -2.02 51.92
CA GLU A 546 12.83 -1.19 52.27
C GLU A 546 11.72 -1.20 51.20
N LEU A 547 12.04 -1.55 49.95
CA LEU A 547 11.06 -1.78 48.89
C LEU A 547 10.46 -3.17 49.04
N ARG A 548 11.32 -4.19 49.19
CA ARG A 548 10.94 -5.60 49.37
C ARG A 548 10.02 -5.85 50.58
N ASN A 549 10.28 -5.17 51.69
CA ASN A 549 9.53 -5.38 52.93
C ASN A 549 8.23 -4.57 53.01
N ASN A 550 7.97 -3.67 52.05
CA ASN A 550 6.76 -2.86 52.05
C ASN A 550 5.58 -3.65 51.43
N PRO A 551 4.52 -3.98 52.21
CA PRO A 551 3.41 -4.79 51.73
C PRO A 551 2.67 -4.16 50.55
N ALA A 552 2.58 -2.82 50.48
CA ALA A 552 1.94 -2.12 49.37
C ALA A 552 2.72 -2.25 48.05
N LYS A 553 4.03 -2.54 48.12
CA LYS A 553 4.88 -2.75 46.93
C LYS A 553 4.90 -4.20 46.47
N LYS A 554 4.52 -5.15 47.33
CA LYS A 554 4.47 -6.58 46.98
C LYS A 554 3.39 -6.91 45.96
N SER A 555 2.24 -6.22 46.01
CA SER A 555 1.17 -6.38 45.00
C SER A 555 1.66 -5.99 43.59
N VAL A 556 2.32 -4.84 43.49
CA VAL A 556 2.90 -4.34 42.23
C VAL A 556 4.00 -5.25 41.69
N ILE A 557 4.81 -5.88 42.56
CA ILE A 557 5.80 -6.88 42.12
C ILE A 557 5.11 -8.08 41.48
N ASN A 558 3.99 -8.58 42.04
CA ASN A 558 3.26 -9.70 41.44
C ASN A 558 2.66 -9.32 40.08
N LEU A 559 2.12 -8.10 39.94
CA LEU A 559 1.69 -7.55 38.65
C LEU A 559 2.85 -7.50 37.63
N CYS A 560 4.04 -7.06 38.06
CA CYS A 560 5.22 -7.04 37.18
C CYS A 560 5.65 -8.45 36.75
N VAL A 561 5.58 -9.42 37.66
CA VAL A 561 5.93 -10.82 37.38
C VAL A 561 4.93 -11.44 36.40
N SER A 562 3.64 -11.20 36.56
CA SER A 562 2.62 -11.72 35.64
C SER A 562 2.72 -11.10 34.25
N LEU A 563 2.98 -9.78 34.16
CA LEU A 563 3.20 -9.09 32.87
C LEU A 563 4.48 -9.54 32.17
N LEU A 564 5.57 -9.74 32.94
CA LEU A 564 6.82 -10.27 32.39
C LEU A 564 6.62 -11.67 31.79
N ALA A 565 5.91 -12.54 32.50
CA ALA A 565 5.59 -13.88 32.01
C ALA A 565 4.68 -13.83 30.77
N LEU A 566 3.66 -12.96 30.77
CA LEU A 566 2.79 -12.75 29.60
C LEU A 566 3.60 -12.34 28.36
N TYR A 567 4.46 -11.34 28.46
CA TYR A 567 5.26 -10.87 27.31
C TYR A 567 6.31 -11.87 26.85
N ALA A 568 6.94 -12.60 27.79
CA ALA A 568 7.90 -13.64 27.46
C ALA A 568 7.24 -14.80 26.71
N VAL A 569 6.07 -15.27 27.17
CA VAL A 569 5.31 -16.33 26.49
C VAL A 569 4.76 -15.83 25.16
N PHE A 570 4.28 -14.58 25.08
CA PHE A 570 3.80 -14.00 23.83
C PHE A 570 4.90 -13.97 22.75
N LEU A 571 6.12 -13.51 23.10
CA LEU A 571 7.26 -13.55 22.17
C LEU A 571 7.68 -14.98 21.79
N ALA A 572 7.59 -15.93 22.72
CA ALA A 572 7.91 -17.33 22.43
C ALA A 572 6.84 -18.02 21.57
N GLY A 573 5.58 -17.60 21.67
CA GLY A 573 4.44 -18.20 20.98
C GLY A 573 4.24 -17.71 19.56
N ILE A 574 4.72 -16.50 19.21
CA ILE A 574 4.43 -15.86 17.92
C ILE A 574 5.14 -16.53 16.72
N GLU A 575 6.23 -17.26 16.95
CA GLU A 575 7.03 -17.92 15.88
C GLU A 575 6.86 -19.45 15.86
N GLN A 576 6.01 -20.02 16.70
CA GLN A 576 6.05 -21.46 17.03
C GLN A 576 4.72 -22.19 16.75
N ALA A 577 4.31 -22.22 15.48
CA ALA A 577 3.13 -22.96 14.99
C ALA A 577 3.43 -24.41 14.54
N GLN A 578 4.66 -24.89 14.66
CA GLN A 578 5.08 -26.17 14.05
C GLN A 578 4.55 -27.44 14.76
N SER A 579 4.00 -27.33 15.98
CA SER A 579 3.41 -28.49 16.68
C SER A 579 2.08 -28.14 17.38
N PRO A 580 1.03 -28.97 17.23
CA PRO A 580 -0.30 -28.68 17.79
C PRO A 580 -0.28 -28.66 19.32
N VAL A 581 0.54 -29.51 19.96
CA VAL A 581 0.66 -29.56 21.42
C VAL A 581 1.35 -28.31 21.97
N THR A 582 2.41 -27.84 21.31
CA THR A 582 3.09 -26.60 21.70
C THR A 582 2.14 -25.41 21.59
N CYS A 583 1.34 -25.38 20.52
CA CYS A 583 0.37 -24.31 20.29
C CYS A 583 -0.70 -24.24 21.40
N VAL A 584 -1.26 -25.39 21.80
CA VAL A 584 -2.19 -25.49 22.95
C VAL A 584 -1.55 -24.98 24.25
N ILE A 585 -0.31 -25.39 24.52
CA ILE A 585 0.41 -24.98 25.75
C ILE A 585 0.64 -23.47 25.74
N MET A 586 1.11 -22.90 24.63
CA MET A 586 1.37 -21.46 24.52
C MET A 586 0.07 -20.66 24.64
N GLY A 587 -1.01 -21.07 23.95
CA GLY A 587 -2.32 -20.43 24.06
C GLY A 587 -2.86 -20.45 25.49
N ALA A 588 -2.73 -21.58 26.19
CA ALA A 588 -3.13 -21.70 27.59
C ALA A 588 -2.30 -20.80 28.53
N LEU A 589 -0.98 -20.71 28.31
CA LEU A 589 -0.09 -19.85 29.09
C LEU A 589 -0.36 -18.36 28.85
N ILE A 590 -0.55 -17.94 27.59
CA ILE A 590 -0.92 -16.56 27.23
C ILE A 590 -2.21 -16.19 27.94
N HIS A 591 -3.24 -17.04 27.83
CA HIS A 591 -4.53 -16.82 28.47
C HIS A 591 -4.40 -16.73 29.99
N TYR A 592 -3.64 -17.64 30.62
CA TYR A 592 -3.41 -17.64 32.06
C TYR A 592 -2.72 -16.37 32.56
N PHE A 593 -1.61 -15.96 31.94
CA PHE A 593 -0.86 -14.79 32.38
C PHE A 593 -1.60 -13.48 32.07
N PHE A 594 -2.42 -13.45 31.02
CA PHE A 594 -3.32 -12.34 30.74
C PHE A 594 -4.35 -12.15 31.85
N LEU A 595 -5.15 -13.19 32.16
CA LEU A 595 -6.13 -13.15 33.25
C LEU A 595 -5.49 -12.83 34.61
N THR A 596 -4.32 -13.41 34.88
CA THR A 596 -3.56 -13.15 36.10
C THR A 596 -3.13 -11.68 36.19
N SER A 597 -2.69 -11.09 35.08
CA SER A 597 -2.29 -9.67 35.03
C SER A 597 -3.48 -8.74 35.23
N VAL A 598 -4.63 -9.03 34.63
CA VAL A 598 -5.88 -8.27 34.85
C VAL A 598 -6.36 -8.42 36.31
N CYS A 599 -6.27 -9.61 36.90
CA CYS A 599 -6.59 -9.85 38.32
C CYS A 599 -5.68 -9.03 39.25
N TRP A 600 -4.37 -9.00 39.00
CA TRP A 600 -3.43 -8.20 39.79
C TRP A 600 -3.61 -6.70 39.60
N ALA A 601 -3.97 -6.25 38.39
CA ALA A 601 -4.34 -4.86 38.15
C ALA A 601 -5.57 -4.46 38.99
N SER A 602 -6.57 -5.34 39.08
CA SER A 602 -7.75 -5.14 39.93
C SER A 602 -7.42 -5.15 41.42
N ALA A 603 -6.51 -6.02 41.87
CA ALA A 603 -6.03 -6.01 43.24
C ALA A 603 -5.27 -4.72 43.58
N GLU A 604 -4.46 -4.21 42.65
CA GLU A 604 -3.78 -2.92 42.81
C GLU A 604 -4.75 -1.74 42.81
N ALA A 605 -5.81 -1.79 42.00
CA ALA A 605 -6.90 -0.81 42.03
C ALA A 605 -7.53 -0.72 43.43
N LEU A 606 -7.85 -1.87 44.02
CA LEU A 606 -8.36 -1.98 45.39
C LEU A 606 -7.38 -1.45 46.42
N ASN A 607 -6.11 -1.81 46.31
CA ASN A 607 -5.05 -1.33 47.21
C ASN A 607 -4.94 0.20 47.18
N LEU A 608 -4.94 0.81 45.99
CA LEU A 608 -4.95 2.26 45.81
C LEU A 608 -6.22 2.91 46.38
N PHE A 609 -7.38 2.29 46.19
CA PHE A 609 -8.65 2.77 46.74
C PHE A 609 -8.63 2.81 48.28
N TYR A 610 -8.18 1.74 48.94
CA TYR A 610 -8.06 1.72 50.40
C TYR A 610 -7.07 2.76 50.93
N LEU A 611 -5.95 2.95 50.22
CA LEU A 611 -4.91 3.91 50.61
C LEU A 611 -5.37 5.36 50.49
N LEU A 612 -6.03 5.72 49.38
CA LEU A 612 -6.32 7.12 49.02
C LEU A 612 -7.72 7.58 49.42
N VAL A 613 -8.72 6.71 49.35
CA VAL A 613 -10.12 7.06 49.64
C VAL A 613 -10.45 6.80 51.11
N ILE A 614 -10.26 5.57 51.56
CA ILE A 614 -10.64 5.14 52.93
C ILE A 614 -9.58 5.55 53.96
N THR A 615 -8.36 5.90 53.54
CA THR A 615 -7.25 6.37 54.40
C THR A 615 -6.87 5.41 55.54
N ARG A 616 -7.13 4.10 55.38
CA ARG A 616 -6.75 3.07 56.36
C ARG A 616 -5.35 2.55 56.08
N ARG A 617 -4.33 3.12 56.73
CA ARG A 617 -2.90 2.77 56.54
C ARG A 617 -2.47 1.38 57.06
N GLY A 618 -3.36 0.60 57.66
CA GLY A 618 -3.00 -0.69 58.30
C GLY A 618 -4.01 -1.81 58.10
N LEU A 619 -4.95 -1.70 57.17
CA LEU A 619 -6.05 -2.65 57.10
C LEU A 619 -5.77 -3.80 56.14
N MET A 620 -5.35 -4.92 56.74
CA MET A 620 -5.77 -6.31 56.49
C MET A 620 -4.54 -7.21 56.72
N THR A 621 -4.35 -7.67 57.96
CA THR A 621 -3.43 -8.77 58.25
C THR A 621 -3.78 -9.95 57.34
N GLY A 622 -2.85 -10.35 56.47
CA GLY A 622 -3.10 -11.39 55.47
C GLY A 622 -3.75 -10.95 54.15
N TYR A 623 -3.90 -9.65 53.85
CA TYR A 623 -4.38 -9.15 52.54
C TYR A 623 -3.63 -9.75 51.36
N LEU A 624 -2.30 -9.67 51.42
CA LEU A 624 -1.44 -10.15 50.36
C LEU A 624 -1.62 -11.66 50.14
N LEU A 625 -1.77 -12.44 51.21
CA LEU A 625 -1.97 -13.88 51.11
C LEU A 625 -3.35 -14.21 50.47
N LYS A 626 -4.40 -13.48 50.87
CA LYS A 626 -5.74 -13.64 50.27
C LYS A 626 -5.75 -13.27 48.79
N MET A 627 -5.09 -12.16 48.42
CA MET A 627 -4.98 -11.74 47.02
C MET A 627 -4.05 -12.65 46.21
N LEU A 628 -2.98 -13.19 46.79
CA LEU A 628 -2.13 -14.19 46.14
C LEU A 628 -2.94 -15.44 45.76
N LEU A 629 -3.72 -15.99 46.70
CA LEU A 629 -4.58 -17.15 46.42
C LEU A 629 -5.65 -16.83 45.37
N PHE A 630 -6.24 -15.65 45.43
CA PHE A 630 -7.28 -15.24 44.48
C PHE A 630 -6.74 -14.95 43.07
N CYS A 631 -5.74 -14.08 42.94
CA CYS A 631 -5.24 -13.60 41.65
C CYS A 631 -4.43 -14.64 40.88
N TRP A 632 -3.80 -15.63 41.54
CA TRP A 632 -3.14 -16.75 40.85
C TRP A 632 -4.06 -17.97 40.69
N GLY A 633 -5.05 -18.14 41.58
CA GLY A 633 -5.96 -19.28 41.59
C GLY A 633 -7.17 -19.13 40.66
N LEU A 634 -7.85 -17.97 40.68
CA LEU A 634 -9.03 -17.75 39.83
C LEU A 634 -8.72 -17.91 38.33
N PRO A 635 -7.63 -17.33 37.78
CA PRO A 635 -7.23 -17.56 36.39
C PRO A 635 -6.97 -19.04 36.07
N MET A 636 -6.39 -19.81 37.00
CA MET A 636 -6.11 -21.24 36.79
C MET A 636 -7.41 -22.01 36.58
N VAL A 637 -8.43 -21.73 37.41
CA VAL A 637 -9.74 -22.38 37.29
C VAL A 637 -10.41 -22.03 35.97
N ILE A 638 -10.36 -20.74 35.57
CA ILE A 638 -10.96 -20.28 34.31
C ILE A 638 -10.27 -20.95 33.11
N VAL A 639 -8.94 -20.96 33.06
CA VAL A 639 -8.18 -21.58 31.96
C VAL A 639 -8.40 -23.09 31.92
N ALA A 640 -8.46 -23.76 33.09
CA ALA A 640 -8.81 -25.18 33.14
C ALA A 640 -10.19 -25.44 32.54
N CYS A 641 -11.21 -24.67 32.90
CA CYS A 641 -12.53 -24.78 32.27
C CYS A 641 -12.47 -24.52 30.76
N THR A 642 -11.67 -23.55 30.33
CA THR A 642 -11.57 -23.12 28.93
C THR A 642 -10.99 -24.19 28.01
N PHE A 643 -9.97 -24.93 28.45
CA PHE A 643 -9.29 -25.93 27.60
C PHE A 643 -9.74 -27.37 27.87
N VAL A 644 -10.11 -27.69 29.12
CA VAL A 644 -10.45 -29.08 29.51
C VAL A 644 -11.89 -29.40 29.17
N VAL A 645 -12.85 -28.49 29.37
CA VAL A 645 -14.27 -28.78 29.15
C VAL A 645 -14.57 -29.04 27.66
N PRO A 646 -14.13 -28.20 26.69
CA PRO A 646 -14.34 -28.50 25.27
C PRO A 646 -13.69 -29.82 24.87
N TYR A 647 -12.44 -30.05 25.27
CA TYR A 647 -11.72 -31.29 24.98
C TYR A 647 -12.45 -32.55 25.50
N LEU A 648 -13.04 -32.49 26.70
CA LEU A 648 -13.81 -33.61 27.26
C LEU A 648 -15.16 -33.84 26.55
N VAL A 649 -15.74 -32.81 25.93
CA VAL A 649 -17.07 -32.88 25.29
C VAL A 649 -16.96 -33.25 23.80
N THR A 650 -16.01 -32.66 23.08
CA THR A 650 -15.89 -32.78 21.61
C THR A 650 -14.70 -33.63 21.18
N GLY A 651 -13.74 -33.91 22.06
CA GLY A 651 -12.51 -34.65 21.74
C GLY A 651 -11.47 -33.83 20.98
N GLN A 652 -11.71 -32.54 20.75
CA GLN A 652 -10.83 -31.62 20.02
C GLN A 652 -10.68 -30.29 20.78
N TRP A 653 -9.57 -29.59 20.55
CA TRP A 653 -9.36 -28.24 21.10
C TRP A 653 -9.91 -27.18 20.12
N GLU A 654 -10.63 -26.18 20.64
CA GLU A 654 -11.16 -25.04 19.87
C GLU A 654 -10.06 -23.94 19.73
N LEU A 655 -9.03 -24.21 18.93
CA LEU A 655 -7.90 -23.31 18.66
C LEU A 655 -7.81 -22.98 17.17
N GLU A 656 -7.40 -21.75 16.85
CA GLU A 656 -7.16 -21.30 15.48
C GLU A 656 -5.82 -21.88 14.97
N ASP A 657 -5.75 -22.27 13.69
CA ASP A 657 -4.58 -22.95 13.12
C ASP A 657 -3.40 -22.00 12.82
N GLU A 658 -3.67 -20.71 12.58
CA GLU A 658 -2.65 -19.72 12.15
C GLU A 658 -1.94 -19.01 13.31
N TYR A 659 -2.63 -18.79 14.43
CA TYR A 659 -2.08 -18.15 15.63
C TYR A 659 -2.62 -18.89 16.85
N CYS A 660 -1.74 -19.28 17.77
CA CYS A 660 -2.06 -20.13 18.92
C CYS A 660 -2.99 -19.47 19.97
N PHE A 661 -4.24 -19.25 19.57
CA PHE A 661 -5.28 -18.55 20.31
C PHE A 661 -6.64 -19.22 20.13
N LEU A 662 -7.57 -18.93 21.03
CA LEU A 662 -8.91 -19.53 21.02
C LEU A 662 -9.72 -19.06 19.80
N THR A 663 -10.40 -19.99 19.14
CA THR A 663 -11.36 -19.65 18.08
C THR A 663 -12.57 -18.88 18.64
N PRO A 664 -13.23 -18.03 17.83
CA PRO A 664 -14.48 -17.39 18.21
C PRO A 664 -15.57 -18.42 18.51
N GLY A 665 -15.94 -18.56 19.79
CA GLY A 665 -16.89 -19.57 20.24
C GLY A 665 -17.36 -19.38 21.69
N ASN A 666 -18.19 -20.29 22.19
CA ASN A 666 -18.77 -20.22 23.53
C ASN A 666 -17.69 -20.15 24.63
N ALA A 667 -16.57 -20.86 24.46
CA ALA A 667 -15.45 -20.81 25.39
C ALA A 667 -14.83 -19.41 25.46
N LEU A 668 -14.60 -18.75 24.32
CA LEU A 668 -14.09 -17.38 24.25
C LEU A 668 -15.03 -16.38 24.94
N TYR A 669 -16.33 -16.41 24.64
CA TYR A 669 -17.30 -15.47 25.21
C TYR A 669 -17.47 -15.64 26.73
N PHE A 670 -17.77 -16.86 27.19
CA PHE A 670 -18.13 -17.09 28.59
C PHE A 670 -16.94 -17.26 29.53
N CYS A 671 -15.82 -17.81 29.05
CA CYS A 671 -14.65 -18.06 29.90
C CYS A 671 -13.60 -16.97 29.79
N VAL A 672 -13.58 -16.17 28.72
CA VAL A 672 -12.56 -15.12 28.52
C VAL A 672 -13.18 -13.73 28.59
N LEU A 673 -14.06 -13.39 27.64
CA LEU A 673 -14.57 -12.03 27.49
C LEU A 673 -15.45 -11.61 28.65
N LEU A 674 -16.37 -12.45 29.11
CA LEU A 674 -17.24 -12.12 30.23
C LEU A 674 -16.44 -11.90 31.54
N PRO A 675 -15.55 -12.79 31.99
CA PRO A 675 -14.74 -12.55 33.19
C PRO A 675 -13.84 -11.31 33.08
N VAL A 676 -13.17 -11.12 31.94
CA VAL A 676 -12.28 -9.97 31.71
C VAL A 676 -13.08 -8.67 31.69
N GLY A 677 -14.20 -8.62 30.98
CA GLY A 677 -15.09 -7.47 30.92
C GLY A 677 -15.59 -7.06 32.31
N MET A 678 -15.97 -8.03 33.15
CA MET A 678 -16.39 -7.76 34.53
C MET A 678 -15.25 -7.17 35.38
N MET A 679 -14.02 -7.66 35.24
CA MET A 679 -12.85 -7.11 35.95
C MET A 679 -12.49 -5.70 35.44
N LEU A 680 -12.57 -5.46 34.13
CA LEU A 680 -12.30 -4.14 33.55
C LEU A 680 -13.33 -3.11 33.98
N LEU A 681 -14.63 -3.47 33.99
CA LEU A 681 -15.70 -2.61 34.51
C LEU A 681 -15.46 -2.24 35.99
N PHE A 682 -15.03 -3.21 36.79
CA PHE A 682 -14.63 -2.97 38.18
C PHE A 682 -13.46 -1.98 38.28
N ASN A 683 -12.43 -2.12 37.45
CA ASN A 683 -11.28 -1.21 37.44
C ASN A 683 -11.65 0.21 37.01
N VAL A 684 -12.50 0.36 35.98
CA VAL A 684 -13.05 1.65 35.56
C VAL A 684 -13.83 2.31 36.69
N PHE A 685 -14.67 1.54 37.41
CA PHE A 685 -15.42 2.04 38.55
C PHE A 685 -14.49 2.55 39.66
N ILE A 686 -13.47 1.78 40.04
CA ILE A 686 -12.48 2.20 41.05
C ILE A 686 -11.69 3.44 40.58
N PHE A 687 -11.29 3.49 39.31
CA PHE A 687 -10.59 4.65 38.75
C PHE A 687 -11.43 5.92 38.86
N ILE A 688 -12.74 5.87 38.56
CA ILE A 688 -13.65 7.01 38.73
C ILE A 688 -13.69 7.49 40.19
N LEU A 689 -13.73 6.57 41.16
CA LEU A 689 -13.70 6.92 42.58
C LEU A 689 -12.37 7.56 43.01
N LEU A 690 -11.24 7.04 42.49
CA LEU A 690 -9.91 7.60 42.71
C LEU A 690 -9.79 9.01 42.15
N VAL A 691 -10.24 9.23 40.91
CA VAL A 691 -10.26 10.55 40.27
C VAL A 691 -11.08 11.53 41.07
N ARG A 692 -12.31 11.16 41.47
CA ARG A 692 -13.17 12.00 42.33
C ARG A 692 -12.45 12.38 43.62
N ARG A 693 -11.84 11.42 44.31
CA ARG A 693 -11.13 11.67 45.57
C ARG A 693 -9.94 12.61 45.39
N LEU A 694 -9.11 12.39 44.38
CA LEU A 694 -7.90 13.17 44.12
C LEU A 694 -8.23 14.60 43.64
N VAL A 695 -9.34 14.78 42.92
CA VAL A 695 -9.86 16.10 42.55
C VAL A 695 -10.45 16.82 43.78
N CYS A 696 -11.23 16.13 44.63
CA CYS A 696 -11.80 16.72 45.85
C CYS A 696 -10.75 17.07 46.91
N GLN A 697 -9.76 16.21 47.19
CA GLN A 697 -8.64 16.52 48.09
C GLN A 697 -7.85 17.76 47.65
N ARG A 698 -7.83 18.04 46.34
CA ARG A 698 -7.16 19.21 45.80
C ARG A 698 -7.89 20.50 46.12
N ILE A 699 -9.23 20.56 45.97
CA ILE A 699 -10.04 21.76 46.25
C ILE A 699 -9.77 22.27 47.67
N GLU A 700 -9.57 21.36 48.61
CA GLU A 700 -9.25 21.66 50.01
C GLU A 700 -7.80 22.18 50.19
N SER A 701 -6.83 21.66 49.42
CA SER A 701 -5.40 22.05 49.47
C SER A 701 -5.01 23.26 48.61
N SER A 702 -5.77 23.57 47.55
CA SER A 702 -5.51 24.69 46.63
C SER A 702 -5.86 26.05 47.23
N VAL A 703 -6.60 26.08 48.34
CA VAL A 703 -6.84 27.29 49.14
C VAL A 703 -5.51 27.89 49.68
N THR A 704 -4.43 27.10 49.71
CA THR A 704 -3.14 27.50 50.31
C THR A 704 -2.02 27.83 49.30
N ARG A 705 -2.19 27.62 47.98
CA ARG A 705 -1.11 27.86 46.98
C ARG A 705 -1.63 28.47 45.67
N ARG A 706 -1.08 29.63 45.30
CA ARG A 706 -1.36 30.36 44.04
C ARG A 706 -0.61 29.67 42.87
N GLU A 707 -1.20 28.62 42.29
CA GLU A 707 -0.71 27.95 41.05
C GLU A 707 -1.58 28.36 39.84
N THR A 708 -1.00 28.46 38.64
CA THR A 708 -1.75 28.76 37.40
C THR A 708 -2.57 27.55 36.93
N HIS A 709 -3.64 27.78 36.15
CA HIS A 709 -4.53 26.71 35.65
C HIS A 709 -3.81 25.69 34.73
N LEU A 710 -2.78 26.14 33.99
CA LEU A 710 -1.94 25.29 33.13
C LEU A 710 -0.97 24.43 33.94
N ASP A 711 -0.28 25.00 34.94
CA ASP A 711 0.62 24.25 35.82
C ASP A 711 -0.14 23.19 36.62
N ALA A 712 -1.37 23.53 37.02
CA ALA A 712 -2.30 22.59 37.63
C ALA A 712 -2.61 21.44 36.65
N SER A 713 -3.13 21.73 35.46
CA SER A 713 -3.51 20.71 34.47
C SER A 713 -2.34 19.76 34.10
N ILE A 714 -1.15 20.30 33.81
CA ILE A 714 0.05 19.51 33.48
C ILE A 714 0.48 18.61 34.64
N ARG A 715 0.42 19.11 35.87
CA ARG A 715 0.69 18.30 37.08
C ARG A 715 -0.36 17.22 37.30
N HIS A 716 -1.61 17.46 36.88
CA HIS A 716 -2.71 16.50 37.00
C HIS A 716 -2.57 15.36 36.00
N GLY A 717 -2.25 15.69 34.75
CA GLY A 717 -1.91 14.70 33.72
C GLY A 717 -0.74 13.82 34.13
N ARG A 718 0.33 14.43 34.70
CA ARG A 718 1.54 13.71 35.17
C ARG A 718 1.30 12.68 36.28
N LEU A 719 0.24 12.81 37.07
CA LEU A 719 -0.10 11.85 38.13
C LEU A 719 -1.18 10.85 37.68
N MET A 720 -2.15 11.29 36.88
CA MET A 720 -3.32 10.50 36.51
C MET A 720 -3.09 9.57 35.32
N LEU A 721 -2.38 10.04 34.29
CA LEU A 721 -2.10 9.25 33.09
C LEU A 721 -1.42 7.91 33.44
N PRO A 722 -0.38 7.89 34.27
CA PRO A 722 0.32 6.64 34.55
C PRO A 722 -0.47 5.71 35.50
N ILE A 723 -1.33 6.29 36.37
CA ILE A 723 -2.27 5.52 37.20
C ILE A 723 -3.36 4.87 36.34
N SER A 724 -3.87 5.57 35.33
CA SER A 724 -4.87 5.05 34.39
C SER A 724 -4.33 3.89 33.55
N LEU A 725 -3.08 3.99 33.09
CA LEU A 725 -2.39 2.89 32.39
C LEU A 725 -2.21 1.67 33.31
N LEU A 726 -1.82 1.88 34.58
CA LEU A 726 -1.64 0.82 35.58
C LEU A 726 -2.95 0.07 35.92
N LEU A 727 -4.09 0.79 35.92
CA LEU A 727 -5.39 0.25 36.33
C LEU A 727 -6.13 -0.50 35.20
N GLY A 728 -5.63 -0.45 33.97
CA GLY A 728 -6.14 -1.25 32.86
C GLY A 728 -6.77 -0.49 31.70
N ALA A 729 -6.41 0.79 31.48
CA ALA A 729 -6.80 1.50 30.26
C ALA A 729 -6.30 0.80 28.98
N THR A 730 -5.07 0.28 29.00
CA THR A 730 -4.51 -0.54 27.90
C THR A 730 -5.39 -1.75 27.60
N TRP A 731 -5.77 -2.49 28.64
CA TRP A 731 -6.60 -3.69 28.50
C TRP A 731 -8.03 -3.38 28.08
N LEU A 732 -8.57 -2.22 28.47
CA LEU A 732 -9.86 -1.75 28.00
C LEU A 732 -9.83 -1.48 26.49
N VAL A 733 -8.77 -0.87 25.97
CA VAL A 733 -8.60 -0.67 24.52
C VAL A 733 -8.47 -2.02 23.80
N GLY A 734 -7.71 -2.97 24.36
CA GLY A 734 -7.62 -4.32 23.81
C GLY A 734 -8.95 -5.08 23.80
N PHE A 735 -9.78 -4.91 24.84
CA PHE A 735 -11.11 -5.51 24.90
C PHE A 735 -12.06 -4.91 23.85
N LEU A 736 -11.94 -3.62 23.55
CA LEU A 736 -12.72 -2.94 22.51
C LEU A 736 -12.26 -3.32 21.09
N ALA A 737 -11.08 -3.92 20.95
CA ALA A 737 -10.52 -4.34 19.65
C ALA A 737 -10.98 -5.75 19.19
N VAL A 738 -11.86 -6.42 19.95
CA VAL A 738 -12.30 -7.80 19.70
C VAL A 738 -13.45 -7.91 18.67
N GLU A 739 -14.16 -6.82 18.34
CA GLU A 739 -15.24 -6.83 17.31
C GLU A 739 -14.77 -6.31 15.93
N ASP A 740 -15.44 -6.78 14.86
CA ASP A 740 -15.12 -6.71 13.42
C ASP A 740 -14.82 -5.32 12.81
N ALA A 741 -14.87 -4.25 13.58
CA ALA A 741 -14.48 -2.93 13.12
C ALA A 741 -13.79 -2.15 14.23
N THR A 742 -12.47 -2.34 14.42
CA THR A 742 -11.59 -1.29 14.95
C THR A 742 -10.09 -1.61 14.80
N TYR A 743 -9.64 -1.66 13.55
CA TYR A 743 -8.22 -1.49 13.20
C TYR A 743 -7.56 -0.34 14.01
N PHE A 744 -8.29 0.75 14.24
CA PHE A 744 -7.88 1.86 15.11
C PHE A 744 -7.55 1.46 16.57
N PHE A 745 -8.34 0.59 17.21
CA PHE A 745 -8.08 0.18 18.60
C PHE A 745 -6.94 -0.81 18.70
N GLN A 746 -6.67 -1.62 17.68
CA GLN A 746 -5.53 -2.53 17.64
C GLN A 746 -4.19 -1.78 17.67
N TRP A 747 -4.05 -0.72 16.87
CA TRP A 747 -2.86 0.15 16.89
C TRP A 747 -2.64 0.84 18.24
N ILE A 748 -3.72 1.40 18.82
CA ILE A 748 -3.63 2.03 20.14
C ILE A 748 -3.26 0.99 21.19
N PHE A 749 -3.86 -0.19 21.12
CA PHE A 749 -3.54 -1.29 22.03
C PHE A 749 -2.07 -1.68 21.92
N ALA A 750 -1.55 -1.91 20.72
CA ALA A 750 -0.15 -2.26 20.49
C ALA A 750 0.81 -1.21 21.09
N VAL A 751 0.55 0.08 20.84
CA VAL A 751 1.37 1.18 21.39
C VAL A 751 1.25 1.27 22.92
N LEU A 752 0.04 1.23 23.47
CA LEU A 752 -0.18 1.31 24.92
C LEU A 752 0.39 0.10 25.66
N ASN A 753 0.33 -1.09 25.06
CA ASN A 753 0.90 -2.32 25.60
C ASN A 753 2.43 -2.27 25.58
N SER A 754 3.02 -1.75 24.50
CA SER A 754 4.47 -1.51 24.38
C SER A 754 5.01 -0.54 25.44
N LEU A 755 4.21 0.43 25.87
CA LEU A 755 4.57 1.44 26.87
C LEU A 755 4.26 1.03 28.32
N LEU A 756 3.48 -0.04 28.55
CA LEU A 756 2.97 -0.38 29.87
C LEU A 756 4.08 -0.74 30.86
N GLY A 757 5.04 -1.60 30.46
CA GLY A 757 6.18 -1.97 31.31
C GLY A 757 7.12 -0.79 31.61
N LEU A 758 7.34 0.08 30.62
CA LEU A 758 8.14 1.30 30.78
C LEU A 758 7.47 2.30 31.73
N ALA A 759 6.15 2.49 31.62
CA ALA A 759 5.40 3.38 32.50
C ALA A 759 5.50 2.94 33.96
N ILE A 760 5.41 1.64 34.24
CA ILE A 760 5.58 1.08 35.60
C ILE A 760 6.97 1.43 36.16
N PHE A 761 8.03 1.21 35.38
CA PHE A 761 9.39 1.54 35.78
C PHE A 761 9.56 3.02 36.13
N LEU A 762 9.07 3.91 35.27
CA LEU A 762 9.17 5.36 35.46
C LEU A 762 8.44 5.81 36.73
N LEU A 763 7.26 5.27 37.03
CA LEU A 763 6.48 5.66 38.21
C LEU A 763 7.05 5.14 39.53
N PHE A 764 7.40 3.85 39.56
CA PHE A 764 7.75 3.18 40.80
C PHE A 764 9.22 3.36 41.18
N ILE A 765 10.10 3.42 40.18
CA ILE A 765 11.54 3.56 40.40
C ILE A 765 11.98 5.01 40.26
N VAL A 766 11.73 5.66 39.12
CA VAL A 766 12.26 7.01 38.83
C VAL A 766 11.49 8.10 39.63
N GLY A 767 10.17 8.02 39.65
CA GLY A 767 9.31 9.02 40.30
C GLY A 767 9.43 9.11 41.82
N LYS A 768 9.88 8.03 42.51
CA LYS A 768 9.97 7.98 43.97
C LYS A 768 11.42 8.09 44.46
N LYS A 769 11.67 8.95 45.46
CA LYS A 769 12.99 9.11 46.10
C LYS A 769 13.59 7.78 46.59
N THR A 770 12.76 6.88 47.13
CA THR A 770 13.19 5.56 47.59
C THR A 770 13.54 4.62 46.42
N GLY A 771 12.84 4.74 45.28
CA GLY A 771 13.14 3.97 44.06
C GLY A 771 14.47 4.38 43.43
N ARG A 772 14.74 5.68 43.33
CA ARG A 772 16.03 6.22 42.85
C ARG A 772 17.23 5.75 43.67
N LYS A 773 17.07 5.57 44.98
CA LYS A 773 18.12 4.98 45.85
C LYS A 773 18.37 3.50 45.54
N GLY A 774 17.32 2.74 45.23
CA GLY A 774 17.44 1.34 44.79
C GLY A 774 18.17 1.23 43.45
N LEU A 775 17.81 2.09 42.49
CA LEU A 775 18.46 2.15 41.17
C LEU A 775 19.94 2.59 41.28
N GLY A 776 20.25 3.57 42.13
CA GLY A 776 21.63 4.02 42.35
C GLY A 776 22.54 2.95 42.98
N LYS A 777 21.98 2.04 43.79
CA LYS A 777 22.69 0.85 44.29
C LYS A 777 22.93 -0.19 43.21
N LEU A 778 21.98 -0.38 42.29
CA LEU A 778 22.07 -1.33 41.18
C LEU A 778 23.10 -0.86 40.12
N ILE A 779 23.13 0.45 39.83
CA ILE A 779 24.00 1.07 38.80
C ILE A 779 25.41 1.40 39.36
N CYS A 780 25.74 1.00 40.60
CA CYS A 780 27.08 1.18 41.19
C CYS A 780 27.63 2.63 41.19
N VAL A 781 26.77 3.66 41.28
CA VAL A 781 27.23 5.05 41.40
C VAL A 781 27.98 5.28 42.73
N ASP A 782 27.63 4.53 43.77
CA ASP A 782 28.32 4.60 45.08
C ASP A 782 29.74 4.00 45.08
N GLN A 783 30.08 3.11 44.13
CA GLN A 783 31.44 2.58 43.95
C GLN A 783 32.34 3.60 43.26
N ILE A 784 31.83 4.27 42.22
CA ILE A 784 32.55 5.33 41.49
C ILE A 784 32.84 6.51 42.43
N ARG A 785 31.87 6.92 43.26
CA ARG A 785 32.04 8.01 44.23
C ARG A 785 33.06 7.69 45.34
N LYS A 786 33.16 6.42 45.77
CA LYS A 786 34.18 5.98 46.73
C LYS A 786 35.59 6.00 46.11
N MET A 787 35.73 5.60 44.84
CA MET A 787 37.02 5.70 44.12
C MET A 787 37.49 7.16 43.97
N THR A 788 36.59 8.12 43.71
CA THR A 788 36.96 9.55 43.62
C THR A 788 37.35 10.17 44.97
N SER A 789 36.76 9.71 46.09
CA SER A 789 37.12 10.21 47.43
C SER A 789 38.45 9.65 47.97
N THR A 790 38.89 8.50 47.45
CA THR A 790 40.15 7.86 47.90
C THR A 790 41.36 8.46 47.19
N GLN A 791 41.21 9.02 45.98
CA GLN A 791 42.27 9.76 45.28
C GLN A 791 42.53 11.18 45.82
N SER A 792 41.57 11.78 46.54
CA SER A 792 41.71 13.15 47.07
C SER A 792 42.40 13.20 48.45
N SER A 793 42.59 12.07 49.14
CA SER A 793 43.24 12.02 50.46
C SER A 793 44.72 11.62 50.43
N SER A 794 45.26 11.18 49.28
CA SER A 794 46.66 10.75 49.14
C SER A 794 47.58 11.78 48.48
N ALA A 795 47.06 12.94 48.03
CA ALA A 795 47.83 13.94 47.28
C ALA A 795 48.31 15.16 48.09
N ILE A 796 48.13 15.20 49.42
CA ILE A 796 48.56 16.34 50.26
C ILE A 796 49.42 15.84 51.43
N ARG A 797 50.65 15.39 51.14
CA ARG A 797 51.76 15.39 52.12
C ARG A 797 53.11 15.30 51.40
N GLY A 798 53.87 16.39 51.49
CA GLY A 798 55.17 16.61 50.84
C GLY A 798 55.01 17.68 49.76
N SER A 799 55.64 18.84 49.80
CA SER A 799 56.94 19.21 50.38
C SER A 799 57.04 20.73 50.40
N THR A 800 57.70 21.27 51.42
CA THR A 800 58.17 22.68 51.51
C THR A 800 59.09 23.04 50.34
N PRO A 801 59.19 24.33 49.97
CA PRO A 801 60.48 24.99 50.22
C PRO A 801 60.39 26.48 50.62
N HIS A 802 61.50 26.90 51.22
CA HIS A 802 61.94 28.22 51.66
C HIS A 802 61.58 29.42 50.75
N GLY A 803 61.23 30.53 51.41
CA GLY A 803 61.39 31.90 50.90
C GLY A 803 61.97 32.76 52.02
N VAL A 804 63.15 33.32 51.77
CA VAL A 804 63.91 34.22 52.65
C VAL A 804 63.32 35.64 52.59
N ASP A 805 63.36 36.30 53.75
CA ASP A 805 62.92 37.67 54.09
C ASP A 805 63.40 38.78 53.15
N VAL A 806 62.63 39.89 53.06
CA VAL A 806 63.07 41.28 53.39
C VAL A 806 61.83 42.16 53.67
N ALA A 807 62.00 43.08 54.62
CA ALA A 807 61.04 43.79 55.45
C ALA A 807 60.54 45.17 54.94
N SER A 808 59.89 45.89 55.89
CA SER A 808 59.39 47.30 55.94
C SER A 808 57.92 47.45 55.54
N THR A 809 56.99 47.94 56.37
CA THR A 809 57.02 48.72 57.63
C THR A 809 55.72 48.49 58.39
#